data_AF-A0A3P9A523-F1
#
_entry.id   AF-A0A3P9A523-F1
#
_cell.length_a   1.000
_cell.length_b   1.000
_cell.length_c   1.000
_cell.angle_alpha   90.00
_cell.angle_beta   90.00
_cell.angle_gamma   90.00
#
_symmetry.space_group_name_H-M   'P 1'
#
loop_
_entity.id
_entity.type
_entity.pdbx_description
1 polymer ?
#
loop_
_entity_poly.entity_id
_entity_poly.type
_entity_poly.pdbx_seq_one_letter_code
_entity_poly.pdbx_strand_id
1 'polypeptide(L)'
;MAVVDKDVAEKFLDSNPDFAKEYYDAKFRPKVISDLFKDNRTSQVNTSSFHELSMFEESEIIFDMVRDLQNNLQMEKAIFKFMKHLSFLIRADKMSLFMYRMRNGTAELATRLFNVHKDANLEECLVHPDNEIVFPLDIGILGHVATTKKTVNIPDVLQSIHYSDFVDEIQEYKTKCVLATPIMNGKDMVAVMMAVNKIGAPHFTTQDEETLKKYLNFANLILRVFHLSYLHNCEARRGQVLLWSASKVFEEMTDIERQFHKALYTIRDFLNCERYSVGLLDMTKTKEFFELWPVLLGEKPPYDGPKTPDGREINFYKVIDYILHGKEEIKVISNPPSDHWALFSGLPTYVAKEGLICNIMNAAQDDFFSFQKGPVDSSGWVIKNVLSLPIVNKKEEIVAVASFYNRKDGKPFDEQDETIMESLTQFLGWSVLNADTYDKWNKLENRKDIFQDMVLYHIKCRTDETQNVLNTRDRYGKEPHQCKEEELEAILSEVLPSSETSELFEFHFCDFEHSHLDLVKLGIKMYYELGVVDKFHVPRETLTRFCYSLSKGYRQITYHNWSHGFNVGQTMFTLLMTGDLKRYYTDLDAMAMVTAGLCHDIDHRGTNNLYQMKSGNPLAKLHGSSILERHHLETGKTLLRDPALNIYQNLSRSQHEHVIHLMDIAIIATDLALYFKKRTMFQKIVDQSKTYESWDEWTKYMRQETTRKEIVMAMMMTACDLSAIAKPWEIQSKVALSVAAEFWEQGDLERTVLEQQPIPMMDRTKAADLPKMQCGFIDFVCAFVYKEFSRFHEEITPMLERLLNNRKEWNALKEEHEAKLAALEAAKVTEEEVANATIAAKQATAAEAAPQSKTCVIN
;
A
#
# COMPACT_ATOMS: atom_id res chain seq x y z
N MET A 1 78.06 -14.18 -33.57
CA MET A 1 78.29 -12.87 -32.93
C MET A 1 79.55 -13.00 -32.10
N ALA A 2 80.57 -12.18 -32.37
CA ALA A 2 81.82 -12.19 -31.62
C ALA A 2 81.53 -11.82 -30.14
N VAL A 3 82.14 -12.55 -29.21
CA VAL A 3 82.10 -12.23 -27.77
C VAL A 3 82.87 -10.92 -27.61
N VAL A 4 82.15 -9.83 -27.35
CA VAL A 4 82.76 -8.53 -27.06
C VAL A 4 83.37 -8.63 -25.67
N ASP A 5 84.68 -8.41 -25.59
CA ASP A 5 85.44 -8.38 -24.33
C ASP A 5 84.94 -7.24 -23.43
N LYS A 6 84.89 -7.46 -22.12
CA LYS A 6 84.34 -6.51 -21.14
C LYS A 6 85.04 -5.15 -21.21
N ASP A 7 86.37 -5.18 -21.36
CA ASP A 7 87.20 -3.98 -21.48
C ASP A 7 86.91 -3.20 -22.78
N VAL A 8 86.51 -3.90 -23.84
CA VAL A 8 86.12 -3.29 -25.12
C VAL A 8 84.72 -2.66 -25.02
N ALA A 9 83.80 -3.31 -24.31
CA ALA A 9 82.48 -2.77 -24.03
C ALA A 9 82.54 -1.54 -23.11
N GLU A 10 83.36 -1.56 -22.06
CA GLU A 10 83.56 -0.39 -21.17
C GLU A 10 84.17 0.78 -21.93
N LYS A 11 85.26 0.57 -22.70
CA LYS A 11 85.83 1.62 -23.56
C LYS A 11 84.83 2.16 -24.57
N PHE A 12 83.99 1.31 -25.16
CA PHE A 12 82.97 1.73 -26.12
C PHE A 12 81.88 2.59 -25.46
N LEU A 13 81.40 2.20 -24.27
CA LEU A 13 80.40 2.95 -23.51
C LEU A 13 80.95 4.29 -23.00
N ASP A 14 82.19 4.31 -22.51
CA ASP A 14 82.85 5.55 -22.07
C ASP A 14 83.10 6.51 -23.25
N SER A 15 83.37 5.97 -24.44
CA SER A 15 83.58 6.76 -25.66
C SER A 15 82.27 7.18 -26.34
N ASN A 16 81.13 6.58 -25.99
CA ASN A 16 79.81 6.84 -26.60
C ASN A 16 78.72 7.05 -25.52
N PRO A 17 78.77 8.15 -24.76
CA PRO A 17 77.86 8.41 -23.64
C PRO A 17 76.39 8.52 -24.07
N ASP A 18 76.11 8.97 -25.29
CA ASP A 18 74.74 9.05 -25.81
C ASP A 18 74.13 7.65 -26.02
N PHE A 19 74.90 6.72 -26.57
CA PHE A 19 74.49 5.33 -26.73
C PHE A 19 74.31 4.65 -25.37
N ALA A 20 75.24 4.88 -24.43
CA ALA A 20 75.14 4.34 -23.08
C ALA A 20 73.87 4.82 -22.36
N LYS A 21 73.51 6.10 -22.52
CA LYS A 21 72.29 6.69 -21.97
C LYS A 21 71.04 6.09 -22.62
N GLU A 22 70.98 6.03 -23.95
CA GLU A 22 69.84 5.45 -24.69
C GLU A 22 69.63 3.97 -24.33
N TYR A 23 70.71 3.21 -24.18
CA TYR A 23 70.67 1.82 -23.75
C TYR A 23 70.21 1.66 -22.29
N TYR A 24 70.70 2.51 -21.37
CA TYR A 24 70.24 2.53 -19.98
C TYR A 24 68.75 2.84 -19.88
N ASP A 25 68.29 3.89 -20.56
CA ASP A 25 66.88 4.31 -20.57
C ASP A 25 65.97 3.21 -21.14
N ALA A 26 66.39 2.50 -22.19
CA ALA A 26 65.60 1.46 -22.82
C ALA A 26 65.60 0.12 -22.07
N LYS A 27 66.69 -0.27 -21.39
CA LYS A 27 66.87 -1.63 -20.85
C LYS A 27 66.99 -1.72 -19.33
N PHE A 28 67.56 -0.72 -18.67
CA PHE A 28 67.85 -0.79 -17.23
C PHE A 28 66.92 0.07 -16.40
N ARG A 29 66.55 1.26 -16.89
CA ARG A 29 65.69 2.20 -16.16
C ARG A 29 64.35 1.59 -15.72
N PRO A 30 63.60 0.84 -16.56
CA PRO A 30 62.35 0.21 -16.11
C PRO A 30 62.56 -0.82 -15.00
N LYS A 31 63.67 -1.59 -15.07
CA LYS A 31 64.02 -2.61 -14.07
C LYS A 31 64.42 -1.97 -12.74
N VAL A 32 65.25 -0.92 -12.78
CA VAL A 32 65.66 -0.15 -11.59
C VAL A 32 64.44 0.48 -10.91
N ILE A 33 63.51 1.06 -11.67
CA ILE A 33 62.27 1.62 -11.12
C ILE A 33 61.41 0.52 -10.50
N SER A 34 61.24 -0.64 -11.15
CA SER A 34 60.49 -1.76 -10.56
C SER A 34 61.12 -2.28 -9.27
N ASP A 35 62.46 -2.38 -9.21
CA ASP A 35 63.18 -2.81 -8.00
C ASP A 35 63.09 -1.79 -6.85
N LEU A 36 62.92 -0.49 -7.14
CA LEU A 36 62.68 0.57 -6.15
C LEU A 36 61.32 0.42 -5.44
N PHE A 37 60.31 -0.18 -6.09
CA PHE A 37 58.96 -0.36 -5.54
C PHE A 37 58.71 -1.74 -4.92
N LYS A 38 59.73 -2.62 -4.83
CA LYS A 38 59.57 -3.93 -4.17
C LYS A 38 59.45 -3.79 -2.65
N ASP A 39 58.52 -4.54 -2.06
CA ASP A 39 58.14 -4.47 -0.63
C ASP A 39 59.26 -4.82 0.37
N ASN A 40 60.26 -5.59 -0.07
CA ASN A 40 61.33 -6.09 0.82
C ASN A 40 62.53 -5.13 0.95
N ARG A 41 62.45 -3.92 0.39
CA ARG A 41 63.55 -2.95 0.43
C ARG A 41 63.39 -2.00 1.62
N THR A 42 64.30 -2.08 2.58
CA THR A 42 64.43 -1.12 3.67
C THR A 42 65.23 0.11 3.21
N SER A 43 64.78 1.31 3.59
CA SER A 43 65.52 2.55 3.35
C SER A 43 66.94 2.45 3.96
N GLN A 44 67.96 2.77 3.18
CA GLN A 44 69.37 2.74 3.61
C GLN A 44 69.87 4.12 4.09
N VAL A 45 68.95 5.03 4.46
CA VAL A 45 69.31 6.38 4.91
C VAL A 45 69.78 6.34 6.36
N ASN A 46 70.95 6.90 6.63
CA ASN A 46 71.52 6.95 7.97
C ASN A 46 70.82 8.03 8.83
N THR A 47 69.78 7.65 9.55
CA THR A 47 69.02 8.54 10.44
C THR A 47 69.65 8.74 11.83
N SER A 48 70.81 8.13 12.10
CA SER A 48 71.42 8.16 13.44
C SER A 48 71.99 9.54 13.82
N SER A 49 72.54 10.29 12.87
CA SER A 49 73.07 11.64 13.08
C SER A 49 72.48 12.66 12.09
N PHE A 50 72.21 13.87 12.57
CA PHE A 50 71.72 14.96 11.72
C PHE A 50 72.83 15.40 10.75
N HIS A 51 72.55 15.31 9.45
CA HIS A 51 73.43 15.75 8.36
C HIS A 51 72.59 16.39 7.23
N GLU A 52 73.25 17.05 6.29
CA GLU A 52 72.58 17.50 5.06
C GLU A 52 72.37 16.31 4.15
N LEU A 53 71.12 16.10 3.74
CA LEU A 53 70.75 14.97 2.89
C LEU A 53 71.22 15.19 1.46
N SER A 54 71.79 14.15 0.86
CA SER A 54 72.03 14.11 -0.58
C SER A 54 70.71 13.96 -1.36
N MET A 55 70.70 14.37 -2.64
CA MET A 55 69.54 14.18 -3.53
C MET A 55 69.10 12.70 -3.62
N PHE A 56 70.04 11.76 -3.43
CA PHE A 56 69.76 10.33 -3.42
C PHE A 56 69.02 9.91 -2.15
N GLU A 57 69.50 10.32 -0.98
CA GLU A 57 68.85 10.01 0.31
C GLU A 57 67.47 10.65 0.41
N GLU A 58 67.32 11.88 -0.09
CA GLU A 58 66.03 12.57 -0.18
C GLU A 58 65.03 11.77 -1.04
N SER A 59 65.49 11.22 -2.17
CA SER A 59 64.68 10.39 -3.06
C SER A 59 64.31 9.04 -2.42
N GLU A 60 65.23 8.40 -1.71
CA GLU A 60 64.97 7.14 -1.00
C GLU A 60 63.90 7.30 0.09
N ILE A 61 63.93 8.41 0.86
CA ILE A 61 62.89 8.73 1.85
C ILE A 61 61.51 8.86 1.17
N ILE A 62 61.44 9.52 0.02
CA ILE A 62 60.21 9.69 -0.74
C ILE A 62 59.68 8.33 -1.23
N PHE A 63 60.52 7.49 -1.82
CA PHE A 63 60.11 6.15 -2.26
C PHE A 63 59.68 5.26 -1.10
N ASP A 64 60.32 5.38 0.07
CA ASP A 64 59.93 4.66 1.28
C ASP A 64 58.52 5.05 1.75
N MET A 65 58.24 6.36 1.77
CA MET A 65 56.91 6.87 2.08
C MET A 65 55.84 6.40 1.09
N VAL A 66 56.17 6.30 -0.21
CA VAL A 66 55.23 5.80 -1.24
C VAL A 66 54.96 4.30 -1.09
N ARG A 67 55.99 3.49 -0.79
CA ARG A 67 55.79 2.07 -0.48
C ARG A 67 54.92 1.88 0.76
N ASP A 68 55.16 2.68 1.80
CA ASP A 68 54.35 2.63 3.02
C ASP A 68 52.89 3.04 2.80
N LEU A 69 52.64 3.97 1.87
CA LEU A 69 51.30 4.32 1.41
C LEU A 69 50.58 3.16 0.70
N GLN A 70 51.30 2.38 -0.10
CA GLN A 70 50.74 1.21 -0.81
C GLN A 70 50.43 0.05 0.15
N ASN A 71 51.28 -0.13 1.17
CA ASN A 71 51.27 -1.35 2.00
C ASN A 71 50.51 -1.20 3.33
N ASN A 72 50.26 0.01 3.81
CA ASN A 72 49.56 0.22 5.09
C ASN A 72 48.10 0.60 4.87
N LEU A 73 47.18 -0.24 5.37
CA LEU A 73 45.74 0.02 5.45
C LEU A 73 45.34 0.90 6.65
N GLN A 74 46.30 1.30 7.51
CA GLN A 74 46.05 2.10 8.70
C GLN A 74 46.62 3.51 8.54
N MET A 75 45.76 4.51 8.64
CA MET A 75 46.09 5.93 8.49
C MET A 75 47.17 6.37 9.47
N GLU A 76 47.01 6.00 10.74
CA GLU A 76 47.87 6.44 11.83
C GLU A 76 49.31 5.97 11.64
N LYS A 77 49.50 4.74 11.15
CA LYS A 77 50.83 4.18 10.89
C LYS A 77 51.55 4.89 9.75
N ALA A 78 50.82 5.17 8.65
CA ALA A 78 51.39 5.86 7.49
C ALA A 78 51.77 7.32 7.83
N ILE A 79 50.89 8.03 8.54
CA ILE A 79 51.14 9.39 9.01
C ILE A 79 52.23 9.45 10.08
N PHE A 80 52.27 8.49 11.00
CA PHE A 80 53.31 8.44 12.03
C PHE A 80 54.71 8.33 11.40
N LYS A 81 54.89 7.43 10.44
CA LYS A 81 56.16 7.29 9.72
C LYS A 81 56.52 8.55 8.93
N PHE A 82 55.52 9.17 8.29
CA PHE A 82 55.70 10.46 7.63
C PHE A 82 56.20 11.54 8.60
N MET A 83 55.54 11.69 9.76
CA MET A 83 55.91 12.67 10.78
C MET A 83 57.28 12.37 11.37
N LYS A 84 57.66 11.08 11.51
CA LYS A 84 58.99 10.66 11.95
C LYS A 84 60.07 11.14 10.97
N HIS A 85 59.89 10.91 9.66
CA HIS A 85 60.82 11.40 8.64
C HIS A 85 60.84 12.93 8.58
N LEU A 86 59.69 13.57 8.69
CA LEU A 86 59.59 15.03 8.66
C LEU A 86 60.27 15.67 9.87
N SER A 87 60.12 15.10 11.07
CA SER A 87 60.81 15.57 12.28
C SER A 87 62.32 15.59 12.12
N PHE A 88 62.87 14.61 11.40
CA PHE A 88 64.29 14.55 11.05
C PHE A 88 64.67 15.63 10.03
N LEU A 89 63.87 15.80 8.96
CA LEU A 89 64.11 16.80 7.90
C LEU A 89 64.12 18.23 8.43
N ILE A 90 63.11 18.62 9.20
CA ILE A 90 63.00 19.98 9.77
C ILE A 90 63.69 20.12 11.13
N ARG A 91 64.41 19.09 11.61
CA ARG A 91 65.08 19.06 12.92
C ARG A 91 64.19 19.55 14.06
N ALA A 92 62.95 19.09 14.12
CA ALA A 92 62.03 19.41 15.21
C ALA A 92 62.26 18.44 16.39
N ASP A 93 62.10 18.93 17.62
CA ASP A 93 62.17 18.10 18.82
C ASP A 93 60.99 17.14 18.89
N LYS A 94 59.77 17.68 18.67
CA LYS A 94 58.55 16.89 18.65
C LYS A 94 57.57 17.39 17.60
N MET A 95 56.75 16.47 17.10
CA MET A 95 55.64 16.75 16.20
C MET A 95 54.34 16.11 16.70
N SER A 96 53.22 16.78 16.42
CA SER A 96 51.87 16.34 16.82
C SER A 96 50.87 16.55 15.68
N LEU A 97 49.83 15.70 15.66
CA LEU A 97 48.71 15.78 14.71
C LEU A 97 47.39 15.87 15.46
N PHE A 98 46.60 16.87 15.07
CA PHE A 98 45.26 17.14 15.59
C PHE A 98 44.24 16.95 14.48
N MET A 99 43.25 16.09 14.70
CA MET A 99 42.18 15.78 13.76
C MET A 99 41.02 16.77 13.95
N TYR A 100 40.45 17.24 12.84
CA TYR A 100 39.27 18.10 12.86
C TYR A 100 37.99 17.26 12.94
N ARG A 101 37.07 17.65 13.83
CA ARG A 101 35.72 17.07 13.91
C ARG A 101 34.70 18.15 14.28
N MET A 102 33.42 17.88 14.02
CA MET A 102 32.32 18.80 14.31
C MET A 102 31.25 18.08 15.15
N ARG A 103 30.66 18.80 16.13
CA ARG A 103 29.64 18.30 17.08
C ARG A 103 28.50 19.29 17.18
N ASN A 104 27.26 18.88 16.91
CA ASN A 104 26.08 19.76 16.95
C ASN A 104 26.33 21.10 16.20
N GLY A 105 27.09 21.07 15.10
CA GLY A 105 27.49 22.25 14.33
C GLY A 105 28.68 23.08 14.88
N THR A 106 29.28 22.69 16.00
CA THR A 106 30.47 23.35 16.60
C THR A 106 31.72 22.53 16.32
N ALA A 107 32.76 23.15 15.77
CA ALA A 107 33.98 22.45 15.36
C ALA A 107 35.09 22.49 16.40
N GLU A 108 35.85 21.39 16.48
CA GLU A 108 36.91 21.16 17.45
C GLU A 108 38.07 20.33 16.85
N LEU A 109 39.22 20.37 17.52
CA LEU A 109 40.44 19.66 17.14
C LEU A 109 40.85 18.68 18.24
N ALA A 110 40.97 17.39 17.93
CA ALA A 110 41.35 16.35 18.88
C ALA A 110 42.73 15.78 18.57
N THR A 111 43.58 15.58 19.58
CA THR A 111 44.89 14.93 19.41
C THR A 111 44.75 13.49 18.94
N ARG A 112 45.44 13.10 17.87
CA ARG A 112 45.51 11.68 17.44
C ARG A 112 46.91 11.09 17.55
N LEU A 113 47.93 11.85 17.16
CA LEU A 113 49.33 11.51 17.35
C LEU A 113 50.00 12.64 18.12
N PHE A 114 50.76 12.30 19.15
CA PHE A 114 51.38 13.27 20.03
C PHE A 114 52.83 12.88 20.33
N ASN A 115 53.72 13.87 20.49
CA ASN A 115 55.14 13.67 20.84
C ASN A 115 55.98 12.82 19.85
N VAL A 116 55.65 12.85 18.55
CA VAL A 116 56.40 12.11 17.52
C VAL A 116 57.78 12.74 17.29
N HIS A 117 58.83 11.93 17.38
CA HIS A 117 60.23 12.32 17.16
C HIS A 117 60.99 11.22 16.41
N LYS A 118 62.25 11.48 16.03
CA LYS A 118 63.04 10.61 15.13
C LYS A 118 63.24 9.17 15.61
N ASP A 119 63.18 8.91 16.91
CA ASP A 119 63.41 7.58 17.52
C ASP A 119 62.11 6.98 18.07
N ALA A 120 60.98 7.66 17.90
CA ALA A 120 59.71 7.26 18.48
C ALA A 120 59.17 5.94 17.91
N ASN A 121 58.36 5.26 18.72
CA ASN A 121 57.52 4.13 18.36
C ASN A 121 56.05 4.56 18.23
N LEU A 122 55.29 3.86 17.38
CA LEU A 122 53.88 4.21 17.13
C LEU A 122 53.02 4.06 18.38
N GLU A 123 53.21 2.98 19.15
CA GLU A 123 52.38 2.68 20.33
C GLU A 123 52.49 3.74 21.43
N GLU A 124 53.65 4.37 21.57
CA GLU A 124 53.89 5.44 22.54
C GLU A 124 53.29 6.78 22.10
N CYS A 125 53.17 7.02 20.80
CA CYS A 125 52.72 8.29 20.23
C CYS A 125 51.24 8.31 19.87
N LEU A 126 50.58 7.14 19.83
CA LEU A 126 49.17 7.02 19.49
C LEU A 126 48.29 7.36 20.69
N VAL A 127 47.42 8.36 20.54
CA VAL A 127 46.52 8.79 21.62
C VAL A 127 45.22 8.00 21.55
N HIS A 128 44.84 7.37 22.67
CA HIS A 128 43.55 6.69 22.85
C HIS A 128 42.42 7.72 23.04
N PRO A 129 41.19 7.50 22.50
CA PRO A 129 40.06 8.43 22.62
C PRO A 129 39.78 8.95 24.04
N ASP A 130 39.92 8.10 25.06
CA ASP A 130 39.70 8.47 26.46
C ASP A 130 40.73 9.49 27.01
N ASN A 131 41.87 9.63 26.35
CA ASN A 131 42.99 10.51 26.75
C ASN A 131 43.24 11.63 25.72
N GLU A 132 42.30 11.90 24.82
CA GLU A 132 42.43 12.95 23.83
C GLU A 132 42.41 14.35 24.47
N ILE A 133 43.30 15.22 24.01
CA ILE A 133 43.24 16.65 24.30
C ILE A 133 42.44 17.31 23.17
N VAL A 134 41.38 18.01 23.54
CA VAL A 134 40.46 18.68 22.60
C VAL A 134 40.64 20.19 22.69
N PHE A 135 40.79 20.83 21.54
CA PHE A 135 40.90 22.27 21.40
C PHE A 135 39.70 22.84 20.66
N PRO A 136 39.01 23.86 21.21
CA PRO A 136 38.06 24.62 20.44
C PRO A 136 38.80 25.56 19.47
N LEU A 137 38.12 26.00 18.42
CA LEU A 137 38.73 26.79 17.35
C LEU A 137 39.10 28.24 17.75
N ASP A 138 38.50 28.74 18.83
CA ASP A 138 38.71 30.09 19.36
C ASP A 138 39.90 30.19 20.33
N ILE A 139 40.50 29.04 20.72
CA ILE A 139 41.60 28.98 21.66
C ILE A 139 42.86 28.40 21.00
N GLY A 140 44.01 29.02 21.31
CA GLY A 140 45.31 28.46 20.99
C GLY A 140 45.77 28.71 19.55
N ILE A 141 47.05 28.39 19.31
CA ILE A 141 47.69 28.48 17.97
C ILE A 141 46.98 27.53 16.99
N LEU A 142 46.54 26.37 17.48
CA LEU A 142 45.81 25.37 16.70
C LEU A 142 44.48 25.93 16.17
N GLY A 143 43.69 26.58 17.03
CA GLY A 143 42.44 27.24 16.64
C GLY A 143 42.66 28.38 15.63
N HIS A 144 43.71 29.19 15.83
CA HIS A 144 44.07 30.25 14.88
C HIS A 144 44.47 29.69 13.50
N VAL A 145 45.29 28.63 13.47
CA VAL A 145 45.68 27.94 12.22
C VAL A 145 44.45 27.35 11.53
N ALA A 146 43.55 26.76 12.32
CA ALA A 146 42.34 26.16 11.78
C ALA A 146 41.39 27.20 11.17
N THR A 147 41.23 28.35 11.83
CA THR A 147 40.38 29.45 11.37
C THR A 147 40.97 30.17 10.16
N THR A 148 42.29 30.45 10.17
CA THR A 148 42.96 31.17 9.09
C THR A 148 43.27 30.30 7.86
N LYS A 149 43.32 28.97 8.04
CA LYS A 149 43.68 27.98 7.01
C LYS A 149 45.05 28.27 6.39
N LYS A 150 45.98 28.83 7.17
CA LYS A 150 47.35 29.19 6.74
C LYS A 150 48.39 28.59 7.67
N THR A 151 49.57 28.30 7.13
CA THR A 151 50.74 27.91 7.92
C THR A 151 51.20 29.10 8.79
N VAL A 152 51.51 28.81 10.05
CA VAL A 152 51.95 29.79 11.05
C VAL A 152 53.30 29.34 11.61
N ASN A 153 54.27 30.25 11.59
CA ASN A 153 55.60 30.07 12.16
C ASN A 153 55.81 31.11 13.26
N ILE A 154 55.91 30.67 14.51
CA ILE A 154 56.05 31.50 15.70
C ILE A 154 57.46 31.25 16.29
N PRO A 155 58.37 32.23 16.20
CA PRO A 155 59.74 32.08 16.69
C PRO A 155 59.84 32.11 18.23
N ASP A 156 58.94 32.82 18.91
CA ASP A 156 58.83 32.87 20.37
C ASP A 156 57.35 32.83 20.76
N VAL A 157 56.95 31.75 21.43
CA VAL A 157 55.54 31.55 21.82
C VAL A 157 55.05 32.55 22.87
N LEU A 158 55.93 33.10 23.71
CA LEU A 158 55.54 34.06 24.74
C LEU A 158 55.09 35.41 24.17
N GLN A 159 55.44 35.70 22.92
CA GLN A 159 55.05 36.91 22.21
C GLN A 159 53.73 36.72 21.42
N SER A 160 53.20 35.50 21.35
CA SER A 160 51.99 35.19 20.61
C SER A 160 50.75 35.37 21.48
N ILE A 161 49.81 36.19 21.04
CA ILE A 161 48.49 36.37 21.68
C ILE A 161 47.62 35.10 21.65
N HIS A 162 47.97 34.14 20.79
CA HIS A 162 47.23 32.90 20.60
C HIS A 162 47.89 31.72 21.30
N TYR A 163 48.92 31.93 22.13
CA TYR A 163 49.56 30.85 22.87
C TYR A 163 48.73 30.40 24.07
N SER A 164 48.73 29.10 24.34
CA SER A 164 48.12 28.50 25.53
C SER A 164 49.13 27.54 26.15
N ASP A 165 49.40 27.73 27.44
CA ASP A 165 50.33 26.95 28.26
C ASP A 165 49.69 25.71 28.91
N PHE A 166 48.38 25.52 28.76
CA PHE A 166 47.62 24.41 29.33
C PHE A 166 48.24 23.02 29.08
N VAL A 167 48.67 22.74 27.83
CA VAL A 167 49.27 21.44 27.50
C VAL A 167 50.72 21.33 27.99
N ASP A 168 51.43 22.45 28.05
CA ASP A 168 52.79 22.52 28.59
C ASP A 168 52.79 22.20 30.09
N GLU A 169 51.79 22.68 30.85
CA GLU A 169 51.61 22.35 32.27
C GLU A 169 51.31 20.86 32.49
N ILE A 170 50.43 20.27 31.67
CA ILE A 170 50.08 18.84 31.77
C ILE A 170 51.28 17.94 31.43
N GLN A 171 52.09 18.33 30.45
CA GLN A 171 53.19 17.52 29.93
C GLN A 171 54.54 17.82 30.57
N GLU A 172 54.60 18.77 31.51
CA GLU A 172 55.84 19.30 32.10
C GLU A 172 56.90 19.64 31.04
N TYR A 173 56.44 20.25 29.93
CA TYR A 173 57.26 20.54 28.75
C TYR A 173 57.26 22.04 28.47
N LYS A 174 58.38 22.59 27.98
CA LYS A 174 58.48 24.01 27.64
C LYS A 174 58.58 24.22 26.14
N THR A 175 57.49 24.72 25.56
CA THR A 175 57.44 25.14 24.17
C THR A 175 58.11 26.51 24.01
N LYS A 176 59.03 26.64 23.04
CA LYS A 176 59.77 27.88 22.73
C LYS A 176 59.37 28.45 21.38
N CYS A 177 59.36 27.61 20.35
CA CYS A 177 58.96 27.98 18.99
C CYS A 177 58.01 26.92 18.39
N VAL A 178 57.12 27.35 17.51
CA VAL A 178 56.07 26.51 16.91
C VAL A 178 56.00 26.74 15.41
N LEU A 179 55.91 25.66 14.65
CA LEU A 179 55.57 25.67 13.23
C LEU A 179 54.34 24.79 13.01
N ALA A 180 53.21 25.39 12.66
CA ALA A 180 51.94 24.69 12.50
C ALA A 180 51.37 24.90 11.09
N THR A 181 50.86 23.83 10.49
CA THR A 181 50.31 23.85 9.13
C THR A 181 48.98 23.09 9.06
N PRO A 182 47.95 23.65 8.39
CA PRO A 182 46.69 22.96 8.20
C PRO A 182 46.75 21.98 7.02
N ILE A 183 46.01 20.88 7.15
CA ILE A 183 45.81 19.86 6.12
C ILE A 183 44.39 20.02 5.60
N MET A 184 44.28 20.28 4.30
CA MET A 184 43.03 20.66 3.63
C MET A 184 42.66 19.64 2.56
N ASN A 185 41.37 19.31 2.46
CA ASN A 185 40.79 18.58 1.33
C ASN A 185 39.88 19.52 0.53
N GLY A 186 40.43 20.17 -0.48
CA GLY A 186 39.72 21.24 -1.19
C GLY A 186 39.47 22.44 -0.26
N LYS A 187 38.22 22.67 0.14
CA LYS A 187 37.85 23.75 1.07
C LYS A 187 37.76 23.31 2.53
N ASP A 188 37.67 22.00 2.75
CA ASP A 188 37.37 21.41 4.06
C ASP A 188 38.66 21.13 4.84
N MET A 189 38.62 21.38 6.15
CA MET A 189 39.73 21.10 7.03
C MET A 189 39.70 19.64 7.47
N VAL A 190 40.85 18.98 7.41
CA VAL A 190 40.96 17.56 7.83
C VAL A 190 41.74 17.44 9.13
N ALA A 191 42.86 18.16 9.24
CA ALA A 191 43.74 18.08 10.40
C ALA A 191 44.67 19.30 10.49
N VAL A 192 45.32 19.48 11.63
CA VAL A 192 46.41 20.44 11.85
C VAL A 192 47.64 19.68 12.32
N MET A 193 48.76 19.87 11.61
CA MET A 193 50.05 19.30 11.99
C MET A 193 50.92 20.38 12.63
N MET A 194 51.52 20.07 13.77
CA MET A 194 52.32 21.01 14.56
C MET A 194 53.69 20.43 14.87
N ALA A 195 54.74 21.21 14.62
CA ALA A 195 56.11 20.95 15.04
C ALA A 195 56.51 21.95 16.13
N VAL A 196 57.17 21.47 17.17
CA VAL A 196 57.61 22.29 18.31
C VAL A 196 59.12 22.17 18.50
N ASN A 197 59.73 23.27 18.93
CA ASN A 197 61.15 23.39 19.32
C ASN A 197 62.16 22.90 18.25
N LYS A 198 62.81 23.84 17.58
CA LYS A 198 63.89 23.53 16.63
C LYS A 198 65.13 23.03 17.38
N ILE A 199 65.71 21.91 16.93
CA ILE A 199 66.97 21.36 17.45
C ILE A 199 68.14 22.05 16.74
N GLY A 200 69.08 22.59 17.53
CA GLY A 200 70.31 23.21 17.04
C GLY A 200 70.17 24.67 16.57
N ALA A 201 68.98 25.27 16.66
CA ALA A 201 68.72 26.67 16.36
C ALA A 201 67.55 27.22 17.22
N PRO A 202 67.43 28.55 17.43
CA PRO A 202 66.41 29.11 18.31
C PRO A 202 64.97 29.08 17.76
N HIS A 203 64.78 29.04 16.43
CA HIS A 203 63.46 29.03 15.77
C HIS A 203 63.52 28.35 14.40
N PHE A 204 62.35 28.05 13.82
CA PHE A 204 62.22 27.49 12.47
C PHE A 204 62.44 28.56 11.39
N THR A 205 63.12 28.18 10.31
CA THR A 205 63.48 29.07 9.19
C THR A 205 62.43 29.04 8.08
N THR A 206 62.49 29.99 7.14
CA THR A 206 61.66 29.95 5.92
C THR A 206 61.92 28.70 5.07
N GLN A 207 63.16 28.19 5.06
CA GLN A 207 63.51 26.93 4.40
C GLN A 207 62.82 25.72 5.04
N ASP A 208 62.60 25.74 6.37
CA ASP A 208 61.85 24.69 7.06
C ASP A 208 60.37 24.73 6.66
N GLU A 209 59.79 25.92 6.46
CA GLU A 209 58.42 26.06 5.94
C GLU A 209 58.28 25.53 4.51
N GLU A 210 59.26 25.81 3.64
CA GLU A 210 59.26 25.31 2.26
C GLU A 210 59.42 23.79 2.21
N THR A 211 60.32 23.24 3.02
CA THR A 211 60.48 21.79 3.19
C THR A 211 59.18 21.16 3.70
N LEU A 212 58.60 21.72 4.76
CA LEU A 212 57.31 21.26 5.29
C LEU A 212 56.24 21.25 4.20
N LYS A 213 56.07 22.36 3.46
CA LYS A 213 55.10 22.48 2.36
C LYS A 213 55.34 21.46 1.24
N LYS A 214 56.59 21.22 0.85
CA LYS A 214 56.98 20.24 -0.19
C LYS A 214 56.50 18.84 0.20
N TYR A 215 56.75 18.44 1.44
CA TYR A 215 56.42 17.10 1.94
C TYR A 215 54.97 16.96 2.42
N LEU A 216 54.30 18.05 2.78
CA LEU A 216 52.90 18.07 3.24
C LEU A 216 51.94 17.47 2.20
N ASN A 217 52.25 17.57 0.91
CA ASN A 217 51.45 16.96 -0.16
C ASN A 217 51.28 15.44 0.01
N PHE A 218 52.28 14.75 0.58
CA PHE A 218 52.13 13.33 0.91
C PHE A 218 51.12 13.13 2.02
N ALA A 219 51.25 13.83 3.15
CA ALA A 219 50.27 13.77 4.24
C ALA A 219 48.85 14.10 3.79
N ASN A 220 48.70 15.12 2.94
CA ASN A 220 47.42 15.46 2.31
C ASN A 220 46.85 14.28 1.50
N LEU A 221 47.68 13.61 0.70
CA LEU A 221 47.25 12.42 -0.06
C LEU A 221 46.85 11.26 0.86
N ILE A 222 47.67 10.96 1.89
CA ILE A 222 47.40 9.90 2.87
C ILE A 222 46.03 10.14 3.51
N LEU A 223 45.86 11.30 4.15
CA LEU A 223 44.64 11.64 4.88
C LEU A 223 43.43 11.72 3.97
N ARG A 224 43.58 12.22 2.74
CA ARG A 224 42.49 12.29 1.76
C ARG A 224 41.98 10.91 1.34
N VAL A 225 42.88 9.96 1.07
CA VAL A 225 42.49 8.59 0.70
C VAL A 225 41.74 7.91 1.84
N PHE A 226 42.25 8.02 3.06
CA PHE A 226 41.59 7.44 4.23
C PHE A 226 40.26 8.12 4.57
N HIS A 227 40.20 9.45 4.48
CA HIS A 227 38.97 10.19 4.70
C HIS A 227 37.90 9.84 3.65
N LEU A 228 38.29 9.74 2.38
CA LEU A 228 37.36 9.32 1.32
C LEU A 228 36.87 7.89 1.53
N SER A 229 37.76 6.97 1.94
CA SER A 229 37.38 5.59 2.26
C SER A 229 36.42 5.53 3.46
N TYR A 230 36.65 6.35 4.49
CA TYR A 230 35.77 6.49 5.64
C TYR A 230 34.37 6.98 5.23
N LEU A 231 34.30 8.07 4.46
CA LEU A 231 33.04 8.61 3.95
C LEU A 231 32.30 7.59 3.08
N HIS A 232 33.00 6.87 2.21
CA HIS A 232 32.40 5.82 1.39
C HIS A 232 31.80 4.69 2.25
N ASN A 233 32.50 4.27 3.32
CA ASN A 233 31.98 3.28 4.25
C ASN A 233 30.72 3.79 4.97
N CYS A 234 30.73 5.04 5.45
CA CYS A 234 29.58 5.66 6.11
C CYS A 234 28.36 5.72 5.18
N GLU A 235 28.55 6.13 3.92
CA GLU A 235 27.47 6.17 2.93
C GLU A 235 26.94 4.78 2.55
N ALA A 236 27.82 3.79 2.37
CA ALA A 236 27.41 2.42 2.11
C ALA A 236 26.59 1.84 3.28
N ARG A 237 27.04 2.11 4.51
CA ARG A 237 26.34 1.71 5.74
C ARG A 237 24.98 2.39 5.85
N ARG A 238 24.89 3.69 5.56
CA ARG A 238 23.63 4.44 5.51
C ARG A 238 22.64 3.81 4.53
N GLY A 239 23.09 3.51 3.31
CA GLY A 239 22.27 2.86 2.29
C GLY A 239 21.75 1.49 2.72
N GLN A 240 22.61 0.67 3.34
CA GLN A 240 22.22 -0.65 3.87
C GLN A 240 21.21 -0.54 5.02
N VAL A 241 21.44 0.35 5.98
CA VAL A 241 20.52 0.61 7.09
C VAL A 241 19.13 0.95 6.57
N LEU A 242 19.03 1.87 5.63
CA LEU A 242 17.74 2.28 5.06
C LEU A 242 17.08 1.15 4.26
N LEU A 243 17.83 0.44 3.43
CA LEU A 243 17.30 -0.64 2.59
C LEU A 243 16.74 -1.80 3.43
N TRP A 244 17.49 -2.26 4.42
CA TRP A 244 17.07 -3.36 5.28
C TRP A 244 15.92 -2.95 6.21
N SER A 245 15.96 -1.73 6.75
CA SER A 245 14.84 -1.17 7.53
C SER A 245 13.57 -1.11 6.68
N ALA A 246 13.68 -0.62 5.44
CA ALA A 246 12.56 -0.55 4.53
C ALA A 246 11.99 -1.92 4.19
N SER A 247 12.84 -2.89 3.87
CA SER A 247 12.39 -4.27 3.62
C SER A 247 11.60 -4.83 4.80
N LYS A 248 12.02 -4.59 6.04
CA LYS A 248 11.35 -5.13 7.23
C LYS A 248 10.07 -4.37 7.60
N VAL A 249 10.07 -3.06 7.41
CA VAL A 249 8.89 -2.21 7.59
C VAL A 249 7.79 -2.57 6.60
N PHE A 250 8.11 -2.80 5.33
CA PHE A 250 7.10 -3.17 4.32
C PHE A 250 6.59 -4.60 4.48
N GLU A 251 7.35 -5.47 5.15
CA GLU A 251 6.93 -6.83 5.50
C GLU A 251 5.88 -6.83 6.62
N GLU A 252 6.03 -5.98 7.63
CA GLU A 252 5.11 -5.87 8.77
C GLU A 252 4.28 -4.59 8.64
N MET A 253 3.04 -4.65 8.16
CA MET A 253 2.24 -3.42 7.92
C MET A 253 1.27 -3.05 9.06
N THR A 254 1.15 -3.90 10.09
CA THR A 254 0.01 -3.85 11.01
C THR A 254 0.31 -3.22 12.36
N ASP A 255 1.54 -3.34 12.85
CA ASP A 255 1.93 -2.96 14.21
C ASP A 255 3.26 -2.20 14.21
N ILE A 256 3.24 -0.99 14.77
CA ILE A 256 4.39 -0.08 14.88
C ILE A 256 5.50 -0.73 15.72
N GLU A 257 5.12 -1.45 16.79
CA GLU A 257 6.08 -2.04 17.72
C GLU A 257 6.87 -3.17 17.04
N ARG A 258 6.16 -4.03 16.32
CA ARG A 258 6.78 -5.12 15.54
C ARG A 258 7.60 -4.58 14.38
N GLN A 259 7.12 -3.53 13.70
CA GLN A 259 7.86 -2.84 12.65
C GLN A 259 9.21 -2.34 13.18
N PHE A 260 9.20 -1.57 14.27
CA PHE A 260 10.41 -1.00 14.86
C PHE A 260 11.34 -2.10 15.34
N HIS A 261 10.80 -3.13 15.99
CA HIS A 261 11.58 -4.27 16.45
C HIS A 261 12.28 -5.00 15.30
N LYS A 262 11.55 -5.39 14.26
CA LYS A 262 12.12 -6.10 13.11
C LYS A 262 13.16 -5.26 12.39
N ALA A 263 12.89 -3.97 12.17
CA ALA A 263 13.82 -3.07 11.50
C ALA A 263 15.11 -2.91 12.31
N LEU A 264 14.99 -2.48 13.56
CA LEU A 264 16.14 -2.18 14.43
C LEU A 264 16.97 -3.41 14.76
N TYR A 265 16.34 -4.58 14.96
CA TYR A 265 17.07 -5.82 15.17
C TYR A 265 17.87 -6.26 13.93
N THR A 266 17.30 -6.07 12.74
CA THR A 266 17.96 -6.46 11.48
C THR A 266 19.19 -5.61 11.19
N ILE A 267 19.15 -4.31 11.52
CA ILE A 267 20.24 -3.38 11.22
C ILE A 267 21.29 -3.25 12.33
N ARG A 268 21.15 -4.02 13.43
CA ARG A 268 21.96 -3.85 14.65
C ARG A 268 23.47 -3.89 14.42
N ASP A 269 23.92 -4.68 13.46
CA ASP A 269 25.33 -4.80 13.09
C ASP A 269 25.87 -3.54 12.38
N PHE A 270 24.99 -2.78 11.71
CA PHE A 270 25.35 -1.55 11.01
C PHE A 270 25.34 -0.31 11.92
N LEU A 271 24.68 -0.36 13.08
CA LEU A 271 24.56 0.79 14.00
C LEU A 271 25.83 1.09 14.79
N ASN A 272 26.77 0.14 14.86
CA ASN A 272 28.07 0.29 15.52
C ASN A 272 28.04 0.81 16.98
N CYS A 273 26.99 0.48 17.74
CA CYS A 273 26.85 0.82 19.16
C CYS A 273 26.79 -0.45 20.04
N GLU A 274 27.11 -0.30 21.33
CA GLU A 274 27.09 -1.41 22.29
C GLU A 274 25.67 -1.72 22.79
N ARG A 275 24.86 -0.67 22.99
CA ARG A 275 23.45 -0.78 23.37
C ARG A 275 22.64 0.33 22.71
N TYR A 276 21.36 0.09 22.51
CA TYR A 276 20.41 1.15 22.15
C TYR A 276 19.03 0.83 22.70
N SER A 277 18.26 1.88 22.98
CA SER A 277 16.91 1.79 23.50
C SER A 277 15.96 2.64 22.68
N VAL A 278 14.72 2.17 22.50
CA VAL A 278 13.64 2.96 21.90
C VAL A 278 12.49 3.07 22.88
N GLY A 279 12.19 4.30 23.30
CA GLY A 279 11.01 4.63 24.10
C GLY A 279 9.87 5.09 23.19
N LEU A 280 8.78 4.31 23.17
CA LEU A 280 7.56 4.66 22.44
C LEU A 280 6.69 5.58 23.30
N LEU A 281 6.26 6.70 22.72
CA LEU A 281 5.34 7.63 23.37
C LEU A 281 3.91 7.18 23.16
N ASP A 282 3.06 7.45 24.15
CA ASP A 282 1.63 7.22 23.99
C ASP A 282 1.05 8.18 22.93
N MET A 283 0.55 7.59 21.83
CA MET A 283 -0.01 8.32 20.69
C MET A 283 -1.53 8.55 20.81
N THR A 284 -2.16 8.15 21.92
CA THR A 284 -3.59 8.38 22.13
C THR A 284 -3.85 9.89 22.22
N LYS A 285 -4.43 10.44 21.15
CA LYS A 285 -4.58 11.90 20.93
C LYS A 285 -5.46 12.62 21.95
N THR A 286 -6.17 11.89 22.78
CA THR A 286 -7.10 12.41 23.76
C THR A 286 -7.23 11.32 24.81
N LYS A 287 -6.85 11.60 26.05
CA LYS A 287 -7.48 10.94 27.19
C LYS A 287 -8.98 10.93 26.90
N GLU A 288 -9.61 9.76 26.82
CA GLU A 288 -11.05 9.70 26.58
C GLU A 288 -11.76 10.60 27.60
N PHE A 289 -12.93 11.13 27.28
CA PHE A 289 -13.66 12.08 28.14
C PHE A 289 -13.76 11.60 29.61
N PHE A 290 -13.76 10.28 29.82
CA PHE A 290 -13.76 9.60 31.12
C PHE A 290 -12.44 9.70 31.91
N GLU A 291 -11.28 9.81 31.26
CA GLU A 291 -9.97 9.97 31.91
C GLU A 291 -9.67 11.43 32.31
N LEU A 292 -10.34 12.39 31.67
CA LEU A 292 -10.34 13.81 32.05
C LEU A 292 -11.25 14.10 33.24
N TRP A 293 -12.24 13.25 33.49
CA TRP A 293 -13.26 13.44 34.53
C TRP A 293 -12.67 13.58 35.95
N PRO A 294 -11.73 12.72 36.40
CA PRO A 294 -11.11 12.87 37.73
C PRO A 294 -10.30 14.16 37.86
N VAL A 295 -9.74 14.68 36.76
CA VAL A 295 -8.99 15.95 36.76
C VAL A 295 -9.94 17.14 36.84
N LEU A 296 -11.02 17.13 36.06
CA LEU A 296 -12.04 18.18 36.06
C LEU A 296 -12.87 18.22 37.35
N LEU A 297 -13.09 17.07 37.98
CA LEU A 297 -13.72 16.95 39.30
C LEU A 297 -12.78 17.34 40.46
N GLY A 298 -11.49 17.59 40.18
CA GLY A 298 -10.48 17.92 41.19
C GLY A 298 -10.00 16.73 42.03
N GLU A 299 -10.33 15.50 41.65
CA GLU A 299 -9.88 14.26 42.31
C GLU A 299 -8.41 13.96 42.01
N LYS A 300 -7.90 14.41 40.85
CA LYS A 300 -6.50 14.28 40.44
C LYS A 300 -5.97 15.63 39.94
N PRO A 301 -4.78 16.10 40.36
CA PRO A 301 -4.21 17.34 39.85
C PRO A 301 -3.93 17.24 38.34
N PRO A 302 -4.06 18.36 37.58
CA PRO A 302 -3.66 18.40 36.18
C PRO A 302 -2.17 18.12 36.03
N TYR A 303 -1.79 17.50 34.91
CA TYR A 303 -0.40 17.17 34.62
C TYR A 303 0.43 18.46 34.46
N ASP A 304 1.45 18.60 35.32
CA ASP A 304 2.39 19.73 35.36
C ASP A 304 3.78 19.36 34.79
N GLY A 305 3.89 18.18 34.19
CA GLY A 305 5.14 17.71 33.59
C GLY A 305 5.41 18.30 32.19
N PRO A 306 6.59 17.99 31.61
CA PRO A 306 6.96 18.47 30.29
C PRO A 306 6.04 17.89 29.21
N LYS A 307 5.75 18.71 28.20
CA LYS A 307 4.91 18.33 27.06
C LYS A 307 5.73 18.31 25.78
N THR A 308 5.33 17.47 24.84
CA THR A 308 5.89 17.48 23.48
C THR A 308 5.57 18.81 22.77
N PRO A 309 6.25 19.15 21.66
CA PRO A 309 5.99 20.38 20.90
C PRO A 309 4.53 20.52 20.44
N ASP A 310 3.84 19.40 20.20
CA ASP A 310 2.43 19.32 19.85
C ASP A 310 1.47 19.28 21.08
N GLY A 311 2.00 19.46 22.29
CA GLY A 311 1.23 19.68 23.52
C GLY A 311 0.77 18.42 24.25
N ARG A 312 1.25 17.22 23.87
CA ARG A 312 0.92 15.96 24.55
C ARG A 312 1.78 15.76 25.80
N GLU A 313 1.22 15.06 26.79
CA GLU A 313 1.98 14.63 27.97
C GLU A 313 3.08 13.65 27.54
N ILE A 314 4.31 13.84 28.01
CA ILE A 314 5.40 12.90 27.72
C ILE A 314 5.23 11.68 28.63
N ASN A 315 4.70 10.60 28.07
CA ASN A 315 4.58 9.31 28.75
C ASN A 315 5.11 8.19 27.86
N PHE A 316 6.21 7.57 28.27
CA PHE A 316 6.76 6.40 27.61
C PHE A 316 6.03 5.15 28.10
N TYR A 317 5.05 4.68 27.33
CA TYR A 317 4.27 3.49 27.71
C TYR A 317 5.03 2.18 27.47
N LYS A 318 6.09 2.21 26.65
CA LYS A 318 6.91 1.05 26.33
C LYS A 318 8.33 1.44 25.99
N VAL A 319 9.30 0.67 26.47
CA VAL A 319 10.72 0.79 26.11
C VAL A 319 11.22 -0.55 25.59
N ILE A 320 11.99 -0.52 24.51
CA ILE A 320 12.63 -1.70 23.93
C ILE A 320 14.15 -1.49 24.02
N ASP A 321 14.80 -2.29 24.86
CA ASP A 321 16.24 -2.28 25.05
C ASP A 321 16.90 -3.36 24.19
N TYR A 322 17.94 -2.97 23.46
CA TYR A 322 18.78 -3.87 22.67
C TYR A 322 20.18 -3.88 23.29
N ILE A 323 20.49 -4.98 23.97
CA ILE A 323 21.78 -5.19 24.62
C ILE A 323 22.62 -6.04 23.67
N LEU A 324 23.59 -5.43 22.98
CA LEU A 324 24.44 -6.14 22.02
C LEU A 324 25.79 -6.56 22.59
N HIS A 325 26.25 -5.91 23.66
CA HIS A 325 27.52 -6.25 24.30
C HIS A 325 27.39 -7.50 25.18
N GLY A 326 28.27 -8.49 24.96
CA GLY A 326 28.30 -9.73 25.73
C GLY A 326 27.28 -10.74 25.19
N LYS A 327 26.30 -11.13 26.01
CA LYS A 327 25.19 -11.98 25.56
C LYS A 327 24.11 -11.09 24.96
N GLU A 328 23.86 -11.22 23.66
CA GLU A 328 22.79 -10.48 23.00
C GLU A 328 21.43 -10.77 23.67
N GLU A 329 20.78 -9.72 24.14
CA GLU A 329 19.48 -9.79 24.82
C GLU A 329 18.60 -8.60 24.40
N ILE A 330 17.31 -8.86 24.22
CA ILE A 330 16.32 -7.84 23.88
C ILE A 330 15.27 -7.84 24.98
N LYS A 331 15.04 -6.69 25.60
CA LYS A 331 14.07 -6.53 26.68
C LYS A 331 12.98 -5.57 26.25
N VAL A 332 11.75 -6.07 26.20
CA VAL A 332 10.56 -5.26 25.94
C VAL A 332 9.89 -4.99 27.28
N ILE A 333 9.90 -3.73 27.71
CA ILE A 333 9.42 -3.30 29.02
C ILE A 333 8.17 -2.46 28.80
N SER A 334 7.03 -2.98 29.23
CA SER A 334 5.76 -2.24 29.22
C SER A 334 5.66 -1.43 30.51
N ASN A 335 5.25 -0.16 30.40
CA ASN A 335 5.18 0.82 31.50
C ASN A 335 6.50 0.87 32.30
N PRO A 336 7.61 1.30 31.66
CA PRO A 336 8.91 1.39 32.31
C PRO A 336 8.83 2.28 33.56
N PRO A 337 9.51 1.88 34.65
CA PRO A 337 9.55 2.71 35.85
C PRO A 337 10.41 3.96 35.59
N SER A 338 10.18 5.04 36.34
CA SER A 338 10.87 6.32 36.14
C SER A 338 12.39 6.24 36.41
N ASP A 339 12.84 5.25 37.17
CA ASP A 339 14.24 4.96 37.48
C ASP A 339 14.88 4.00 36.46
N HIS A 340 14.17 3.63 35.39
CA HIS A 340 14.74 2.83 34.30
C HIS A 340 15.98 3.51 33.74
N TRP A 341 17.08 2.77 33.64
CA TRP A 341 18.42 3.31 33.31
C TRP A 341 18.45 4.18 32.03
N ALA A 342 17.68 3.82 31.00
CA ALA A 342 17.61 4.60 29.76
C ALA A 342 16.88 5.95 29.94
N LEU A 343 15.85 5.99 30.80
CA LEU A 343 14.99 7.16 31.02
C LEU A 343 15.49 8.05 32.17
N PHE A 344 16.17 7.47 33.16
CA PHE A 344 16.61 8.13 34.40
C PHE A 344 17.46 9.38 34.16
N SER A 345 18.28 9.36 33.10
CA SER A 345 19.13 10.50 32.72
C SER A 345 18.36 11.80 32.45
N GLY A 346 17.06 11.72 32.16
CA GLY A 346 16.24 12.84 31.71
C GLY A 346 16.45 13.18 30.22
N LEU A 347 17.46 12.60 29.57
CA LEU A 347 17.79 12.87 28.16
C LEU A 347 16.64 12.51 27.20
N PRO A 348 16.01 11.31 27.26
CA PRO A 348 14.91 11.00 26.35
C PRO A 348 13.70 11.92 26.53
N THR A 349 13.44 12.36 27.76
CA THR A 349 12.37 13.31 28.07
C THR A 349 12.65 14.69 27.49
N TYR A 350 13.90 15.16 27.60
CA TYR A 350 14.34 16.41 26.97
C TYR A 350 14.23 16.35 25.45
N VAL A 351 14.68 15.25 24.82
CA VAL A 351 14.56 15.04 23.37
C VAL A 351 13.10 14.98 22.92
N ALA A 352 12.22 14.31 23.68
CA ALA A 352 10.79 14.31 23.40
C ALA A 352 10.13 15.69 23.57
N LYS A 353 10.66 16.54 24.46
CA LYS A 353 10.15 17.90 24.71
C LYS A 353 10.59 18.89 23.64
N GLU A 354 11.88 18.91 23.31
CA GLU A 354 12.45 19.90 22.40
C GLU A 354 12.45 19.45 20.93
N GLY A 355 12.39 18.13 20.68
CA GLY A 355 12.46 17.57 19.32
C GLY A 355 13.83 17.69 18.66
N LEU A 356 14.90 17.85 19.45
CA LEU A 356 16.27 18.06 18.96
C LEU A 356 17.16 16.84 19.16
N ILE A 357 18.12 16.66 18.26
CA ILE A 357 19.18 15.64 18.36
C ILE A 357 20.17 16.05 19.45
N CYS A 358 20.56 15.10 20.31
CA CYS A 358 21.51 15.34 21.40
C CYS A 358 22.65 14.31 21.34
N ASN A 359 23.87 14.79 21.08
CA ASN A 359 25.11 14.01 21.11
C ASN A 359 25.98 14.38 22.33
N ILE A 360 26.19 13.41 23.21
CA ILE A 360 26.92 13.52 24.48
C ILE A 360 28.17 12.64 24.42
N MET A 361 29.33 13.29 24.49
CA MET A 361 30.65 12.67 24.31
C MET A 361 31.16 11.96 25.56
N ASN A 362 30.89 12.55 26.74
CA ASN A 362 31.30 12.03 28.02
C ASN A 362 30.16 12.20 29.03
N ALA A 363 29.38 11.14 29.17
CA ALA A 363 28.24 11.11 30.07
C ALA A 363 28.61 11.31 31.55
N ALA A 364 29.86 11.00 31.95
CA ALA A 364 30.29 11.15 33.34
C ALA A 364 30.61 12.61 33.72
N GLN A 365 30.94 13.46 32.74
CA GLN A 365 31.29 14.87 32.92
C GLN A 365 30.15 15.82 32.51
N ASP A 366 28.99 15.29 32.11
CA ASP A 366 27.85 16.12 31.73
C ASP A 366 27.13 16.67 32.98
N ASP A 367 27.01 17.99 33.06
CA ASP A 367 26.38 18.69 34.20
C ASP A 367 24.85 18.84 34.01
N PHE A 368 24.34 18.65 32.79
CA PHE A 368 22.93 18.91 32.47
C PHE A 368 22.05 17.68 32.67
N PHE A 369 22.56 16.48 32.34
CA PHE A 369 21.86 15.21 32.46
C PHE A 369 22.46 14.34 33.56
N SER A 370 21.58 13.63 34.28
CA SER A 370 21.99 12.82 35.44
C SER A 370 22.27 11.37 35.06
N PHE A 371 23.42 11.10 34.43
CA PHE A 371 23.82 9.73 34.12
C PHE A 371 24.28 8.95 35.36
N GLN A 372 24.01 7.64 35.35
CA GLN A 372 24.46 6.75 36.43
C GLN A 372 25.99 6.63 36.42
N LYS A 373 26.64 6.99 37.54
CA LYS A 373 28.11 7.01 37.67
C LYS A 373 28.76 5.63 37.82
N GLY A 374 27.96 4.60 38.12
CA GLY A 374 28.41 3.22 38.29
C GLY A 374 27.86 2.29 37.20
N PRO A 375 28.17 0.98 37.26
CA PRO A 375 27.63 0.00 36.33
C PRO A 375 26.10 0.02 36.31
N VAL A 376 25.53 0.00 35.11
CA VAL A 376 24.07 -0.06 34.90
C VAL A 376 23.52 -1.44 35.24
N ASP A 377 24.34 -2.48 35.09
CA ASP A 377 23.99 -3.86 35.42
C ASP A 377 25.19 -4.67 35.95
N SER A 378 24.94 -5.94 36.25
CA SER A 378 25.94 -6.88 36.78
C SER A 378 27.09 -7.20 35.81
N SER A 379 27.03 -6.74 34.56
CA SER A 379 28.13 -6.94 33.59
C SER A 379 29.28 -5.94 33.80
N GLY A 380 29.08 -4.90 34.63
CA GLY A 380 30.08 -3.84 34.81
C GLY A 380 29.99 -2.75 33.73
N TRP A 381 28.98 -2.77 32.88
CA TRP A 381 28.82 -1.83 31.76
C TRP A 381 28.47 -0.42 32.24
N VAL A 382 29.19 0.59 31.73
CA VAL A 382 29.02 2.01 32.07
C VAL A 382 28.77 2.84 30.82
N ILE A 383 27.97 3.90 30.97
CA ILE A 383 27.67 4.83 29.89
C ILE A 383 28.85 5.79 29.72
N LYS A 384 29.46 5.79 28.54
CA LYS A 384 30.56 6.68 28.15
C LYS A 384 30.06 7.81 27.24
N ASN A 385 29.42 7.45 26.13
CA ASN A 385 28.85 8.40 25.16
C ASN A 385 27.44 7.99 24.75
N VAL A 386 26.61 8.97 24.40
CA VAL A 386 25.19 8.79 24.08
C VAL A 386 24.78 9.69 22.92
N LEU A 387 24.08 9.12 21.95
CA LEU A 387 23.42 9.84 20.87
C LEU A 387 21.93 9.58 20.94
N SER A 388 21.10 10.62 21.11
CA SER A 388 19.65 10.48 21.24
C SER A 388 18.91 11.34 20.21
N LEU A 389 17.92 10.75 19.56
CA LEU A 389 17.14 11.37 18.47
C LEU A 389 15.63 11.11 18.64
N PRO A 390 14.78 12.08 18.29
CA PRO A 390 13.35 11.85 18.20
C PRO A 390 13.02 11.07 16.91
N ILE A 391 12.03 10.19 17.00
CA ILE A 391 11.36 9.58 15.85
C ILE A 391 10.11 10.40 15.59
N VAL A 392 10.02 11.00 14.42
CA VAL A 392 8.98 11.98 14.09
C VAL A 392 8.15 11.49 12.90
N ASN A 393 6.83 11.49 13.05
CA ASN A 393 5.95 11.06 11.97
C ASN A 393 5.82 12.13 10.87
N LYS A 394 5.12 11.79 9.78
CA LYS A 394 4.90 12.73 8.65
C LYS A 394 4.12 14.01 9.04
N LYS A 395 3.45 14.02 10.20
CA LYS A 395 2.71 15.17 10.73
C LYS A 395 3.55 16.02 11.69
N GLU A 396 4.86 15.76 11.78
CA GLU A 396 5.77 16.43 12.71
C GLU A 396 5.47 16.13 14.19
N GLU A 397 4.75 15.04 14.47
CA GLU A 397 4.46 14.58 15.82
C GLU A 397 5.52 13.57 16.25
N ILE A 398 6.09 13.75 17.45
CA ILE A 398 7.08 12.82 18.00
C ILE A 398 6.33 11.55 18.44
N VAL A 399 6.72 10.41 17.88
CA VAL A 399 6.14 9.08 18.15
C VAL A 399 6.97 8.27 19.13
N ALA A 400 8.28 8.49 19.14
CA ALA A 400 9.21 7.76 19.98
C ALA A 400 10.53 8.53 20.11
N VAL A 401 11.39 8.07 21.01
CA VAL A 401 12.78 8.55 21.14
C VAL A 401 13.71 7.34 21.08
N ALA A 402 14.73 7.43 20.24
CA ALA A 402 15.79 6.44 20.15
C ALA A 402 17.07 6.98 20.78
N SER A 403 17.72 6.17 21.62
CA SER A 403 18.98 6.51 22.28
C SER A 403 20.00 5.40 22.04
N PHE A 404 21.16 5.76 21.50
CA PHE A 404 22.28 4.87 21.19
C PHE A 404 23.41 5.14 22.17
N TYR A 405 23.95 4.08 22.77
CA TYR A 405 24.94 4.17 23.84
C TYR A 405 26.23 3.47 23.43
N ASN A 406 27.35 4.14 23.69
CA ASN A 406 28.72 3.69 23.48
C ASN A 406 29.00 3.19 22.05
N ARG A 407 29.75 3.96 21.27
CA ARG A 407 30.29 3.50 19.98
C ARG A 407 31.29 2.36 20.18
N LYS A 408 31.19 1.29 19.38
CA LYS A 408 31.99 0.05 19.55
C LYS A 408 33.51 0.24 19.37
N ASP A 409 33.93 1.26 18.64
CA ASP A 409 35.35 1.58 18.42
C ASP A 409 35.95 2.44 19.55
N GLY A 410 35.18 2.70 20.62
CA GLY A 410 35.58 3.49 21.78
C GLY A 410 35.63 5.00 21.51
N LYS A 411 35.37 5.44 20.28
CA LYS A 411 35.29 6.87 19.95
C LYS A 411 33.93 7.44 20.37
N PRO A 412 33.84 8.76 20.57
CA PRO A 412 32.54 9.41 20.61
C PRO A 412 31.82 9.33 19.26
N PHE A 413 30.49 9.52 19.27
CA PHE A 413 29.69 9.64 18.06
C PHE A 413 30.06 10.92 17.29
N ASP A 414 30.16 10.81 15.97
CA ASP A 414 30.46 11.95 15.10
C ASP A 414 29.25 12.36 14.25
N GLU A 415 29.42 13.42 13.44
CA GLU A 415 28.39 13.94 12.54
C GLU A 415 27.88 12.90 11.52
N GLN A 416 28.72 11.94 11.12
CA GLN A 416 28.31 10.89 10.19
C GLN A 416 27.39 9.88 10.88
N ASP A 417 27.66 9.55 12.15
CA ASP A 417 26.74 8.74 12.96
C ASP A 417 25.41 9.48 13.17
N GLU A 418 25.44 10.77 13.50
CA GLU A 418 24.23 11.61 13.61
C GLU A 418 23.38 11.52 12.33
N THR A 419 23.99 11.73 11.16
CA THR A 419 23.32 11.70 9.86
C THR A 419 22.69 10.32 9.55
N ILE A 420 23.40 9.22 9.88
CA ILE A 420 22.90 7.86 9.66
C ILE A 420 21.71 7.57 10.57
N MET A 421 21.80 7.89 11.86
CA MET A 421 20.74 7.66 12.82
C MET A 421 19.53 8.57 12.57
N GLU A 422 19.75 9.80 12.13
CA GLU A 422 18.70 10.72 11.71
C GLU A 422 17.94 10.16 10.51
N SER A 423 18.66 9.71 9.47
CA SER A 423 18.04 9.09 8.29
C SER A 423 17.17 7.88 8.67
N LEU A 424 17.66 7.04 9.59
CA LEU A 424 16.92 5.90 10.12
C LEU A 424 15.66 6.32 10.88
N THR A 425 15.78 7.26 11.81
CA THR A 425 14.66 7.70 12.66
C THR A 425 13.59 8.43 11.87
N GLN A 426 13.96 9.22 10.85
CA GLN A 426 13.02 9.80 9.89
C GLN A 426 12.26 8.71 9.11
N PHE A 427 12.99 7.69 8.62
CA PHE A 427 12.37 6.58 7.91
C PHE A 427 11.36 5.80 8.77
N LEU A 428 11.75 5.44 10.00
CA LEU A 428 10.87 4.78 10.98
C LEU A 428 9.67 5.66 11.36
N GLY A 429 9.87 6.97 11.46
CA GLY A 429 8.77 7.90 11.74
C GLY A 429 7.73 7.93 10.62
N TRP A 430 8.16 7.92 9.36
CA TRP A 430 7.24 7.85 8.21
C TRP A 430 6.56 6.49 8.09
N SER A 431 7.21 5.40 8.50
CA SER A 431 6.62 4.07 8.42
C SER A 431 5.38 3.88 9.30
N VAL A 432 5.27 4.65 10.38
CA VAL A 432 4.11 4.65 11.28
C VAL A 432 2.79 4.89 10.53
N LEU A 433 2.83 5.63 9.41
CA LEU A 433 1.65 5.90 8.59
C LEU A 433 1.00 4.61 8.04
N ASN A 434 1.80 3.58 7.75
CA ASN A 434 1.29 2.32 7.21
C ASN A 434 0.43 1.60 8.26
N ALA A 435 0.93 1.51 9.50
CA ALA A 435 0.20 0.89 10.60
C ALA A 435 -1.11 1.64 10.93
N ASP A 436 -1.07 2.98 11.01
CA ASP A 436 -2.27 3.81 11.24
C ASP A 436 -3.31 3.65 10.12
N THR A 437 -2.86 3.57 8.86
CA THR A 437 -3.76 3.36 7.71
C THR A 437 -4.41 1.98 7.76
N TYR A 438 -3.64 0.94 8.11
CA TYR A 438 -4.15 -0.42 8.21
C TYR A 438 -5.17 -0.57 9.35
N ASP A 439 -4.90 0.03 10.52
CA ASP A 439 -5.85 0.04 11.64
C ASP A 439 -7.17 0.72 11.26
N LYS A 440 -7.11 1.87 10.57
CA LYS A 440 -8.31 2.55 10.04
C LYS A 440 -9.07 1.70 9.03
N TRP A 441 -8.36 0.99 8.16
CA TRP A 441 -8.97 0.08 7.20
C TRP A 441 -9.70 -1.08 7.91
N ASN A 442 -9.06 -1.72 8.90
CA ASN A 442 -9.70 -2.76 9.72
C ASN A 442 -10.97 -2.25 10.42
N LYS A 443 -10.94 -1.03 10.97
CA LYS A 443 -12.12 -0.40 11.58
C LYS A 443 -13.27 -0.20 10.59
N LEU A 444 -12.96 0.12 9.33
CA LEU A 444 -13.96 0.23 8.27
C LEU A 444 -14.51 -1.14 7.85
N GLU A 445 -13.66 -2.16 7.76
CA GLU A 445 -14.09 -3.53 7.45
C GLU A 445 -15.02 -4.08 8.54
N ASN A 446 -14.63 -3.94 9.82
CA ASN A 446 -15.47 -4.32 10.95
C ASN A 446 -16.82 -3.58 10.94
N ARG A 447 -16.83 -2.30 10.56
CA ARG A 447 -18.06 -1.52 10.43
C ARG A 447 -18.96 -2.06 9.31
N LYS A 448 -18.37 -2.45 8.18
CA LYS A 448 -19.10 -3.07 7.06
C LYS A 448 -19.75 -4.38 7.53
N ASP A 449 -19.03 -5.23 8.24
CA ASP A 449 -19.54 -6.51 8.74
C ASP A 449 -20.72 -6.31 9.70
N ILE A 450 -20.62 -5.35 10.64
CA ILE A 450 -21.72 -4.99 11.55
C ILE A 450 -22.98 -4.55 10.76
N PHE A 451 -22.81 -3.74 9.71
CA PHE A 451 -23.95 -3.32 8.90
C PHE A 451 -24.55 -4.46 8.07
N GLN A 452 -23.73 -5.39 7.59
CA GLN A 452 -24.22 -6.58 6.89
C GLN A 452 -25.04 -7.47 7.83
N ASP A 453 -24.60 -7.65 9.07
CA ASP A 453 -25.36 -8.38 10.09
C ASP A 453 -26.70 -7.71 10.41
N MET A 454 -26.74 -6.38 10.50
CA MET A 454 -28.00 -5.63 10.68
C MET A 454 -28.96 -5.86 9.51
N VAL A 455 -28.47 -5.81 8.27
CA VAL A 455 -29.30 -6.07 7.08
C VAL A 455 -29.82 -7.51 7.09
N LEU A 456 -28.95 -8.48 7.36
CA LEU A 456 -29.32 -9.88 7.45
C LEU A 456 -30.39 -10.11 8.52
N TYR A 457 -30.28 -9.47 9.69
CA TYR A 457 -31.28 -9.57 10.76
C TYR A 457 -32.68 -9.10 10.33
N HIS A 458 -32.77 -8.06 9.50
CA HIS A 458 -34.05 -7.55 9.01
C HIS A 458 -34.66 -8.41 7.90
N ILE A 459 -33.82 -8.98 7.02
CA ILE A 459 -34.26 -9.84 5.91
C ILE A 459 -34.61 -11.25 6.40
N LYS A 460 -33.81 -11.80 7.32
CA LYS A 460 -33.96 -13.17 7.83
C LYS A 460 -35.34 -13.37 8.45
N CYS A 461 -35.99 -14.45 8.02
CA CYS A 461 -37.23 -14.92 8.60
C CYS A 461 -36.99 -15.32 10.07
N ARG A 462 -37.70 -14.68 10.99
CA ARG A 462 -37.63 -14.92 12.43
C ARG A 462 -38.34 -16.22 12.77
N THR A 463 -37.99 -16.80 13.90
CA THR A 463 -38.63 -18.05 14.36
C THR A 463 -40.14 -17.89 14.57
N ASP A 464 -40.61 -16.70 14.99
CA ASP A 464 -42.04 -16.42 15.06
C ASP A 464 -42.71 -16.40 13.67
N GLU A 465 -42.05 -15.83 12.66
CA GLU A 465 -42.57 -15.79 11.29
C GLU A 465 -42.59 -17.19 10.66
N THR A 466 -41.63 -18.06 10.99
CA THR A 466 -41.64 -19.46 10.50
C THR A 466 -42.88 -20.24 10.95
N GLN A 467 -43.54 -19.82 12.04
CA GLN A 467 -44.80 -20.43 12.50
C GLN A 467 -45.96 -20.21 11.52
N ASN A 468 -45.92 -19.17 10.69
CA ASN A 468 -46.94 -18.95 9.66
C ASN A 468 -46.99 -20.07 8.59
N VAL A 469 -45.92 -20.86 8.49
CA VAL A 469 -45.83 -22.02 7.59
C VAL A 469 -45.80 -23.32 8.38
N LEU A 470 -44.89 -23.47 9.36
CA LEU A 470 -44.69 -24.74 10.05
C LEU A 470 -45.59 -24.94 11.27
N ASN A 471 -46.25 -23.90 11.80
CA ASN A 471 -47.13 -23.92 12.97
C ASN A 471 -46.81 -24.98 14.06
N THR A 472 -45.52 -25.11 14.43
CA THR A 472 -45.04 -26.19 15.31
C THR A 472 -45.45 -25.95 16.75
N ARG A 473 -45.62 -24.68 17.14
CA ARG A 473 -46.03 -24.28 18.48
C ARG A 473 -47.44 -24.77 18.80
N ASP A 474 -48.40 -24.51 17.92
CA ASP A 474 -49.78 -24.91 18.17
C ASP A 474 -49.96 -26.43 18.04
N ARG A 475 -49.25 -27.06 17.10
CA ARG A 475 -49.43 -28.49 16.79
C ARG A 475 -48.69 -29.42 17.73
N TYR A 476 -47.49 -29.04 18.16
CA TYR A 476 -46.60 -29.90 18.95
C TYR A 476 -46.09 -29.26 20.25
N GLY A 477 -46.38 -27.97 20.51
CA GLY A 477 -45.85 -27.26 21.69
C GLY A 477 -44.34 -27.05 21.65
N LYS A 478 -43.73 -27.11 20.47
CA LYS A 478 -42.28 -27.08 20.25
C LYS A 478 -41.89 -25.98 19.27
N GLU A 479 -40.67 -25.47 19.41
CA GLU A 479 -40.05 -24.64 18.37
C GLU A 479 -39.61 -25.51 17.17
N PRO A 480 -39.48 -24.96 15.95
CA PRO A 480 -39.17 -25.74 14.75
C PRO A 480 -37.87 -26.56 14.88
N HIS A 481 -36.83 -25.96 15.48
CA HIS A 481 -35.54 -26.62 15.71
C HIS A 481 -35.59 -27.81 16.69
N GLN A 482 -36.69 -27.96 17.43
CA GLN A 482 -36.90 -29.07 18.38
C GLN A 482 -37.76 -30.18 17.76
N CYS A 483 -38.39 -29.92 16.62
CA CYS A 483 -39.18 -30.91 15.90
C CYS A 483 -38.28 -31.87 15.12
N LYS A 484 -38.72 -33.12 15.00
CA LYS A 484 -38.07 -34.07 14.09
C LYS A 484 -38.44 -33.73 12.65
N GLU A 485 -37.58 -34.09 11.70
CA GLU A 485 -37.84 -33.89 10.26
C GLU A 485 -39.18 -34.51 9.81
N GLU A 486 -39.56 -35.67 10.35
CA GLU A 486 -40.84 -36.33 10.10
C GLU A 486 -42.05 -35.52 10.62
N GLU A 487 -41.91 -34.84 11.77
CA GLU A 487 -42.95 -33.98 12.33
C GLU A 487 -43.14 -32.73 11.44
N LEU A 488 -42.05 -32.15 10.94
CA LEU A 488 -42.07 -31.01 10.01
C LEU A 488 -42.65 -31.41 8.63
N GLU A 489 -42.29 -32.58 8.11
CA GLU A 489 -42.86 -33.14 6.88
C GLU A 489 -44.38 -33.33 6.99
N ALA A 490 -44.85 -33.85 8.12
CA ALA A 490 -46.27 -34.05 8.37
C ALA A 490 -47.06 -32.72 8.43
N ILE A 491 -46.40 -31.60 8.71
CA ILE A 491 -47.02 -30.27 8.60
C ILE A 491 -46.99 -29.81 7.14
N LEU A 492 -45.81 -29.83 6.51
CA LEU A 492 -45.61 -29.35 5.15
C LEU A 492 -46.52 -30.08 4.14
N SER A 493 -46.69 -31.39 4.28
CA SER A 493 -47.62 -32.17 3.46
C SER A 493 -49.09 -31.75 3.58
N GLU A 494 -49.52 -31.17 4.71
CA GLU A 494 -50.88 -30.65 4.89
C GLU A 494 -51.02 -29.19 4.41
N VAL A 495 -50.03 -28.34 4.73
CA VAL A 495 -50.14 -26.89 4.52
C VAL A 495 -49.67 -26.41 3.16
N LEU A 496 -48.84 -27.19 2.46
CA LEU A 496 -48.36 -26.85 1.13
C LEU A 496 -49.49 -27.07 0.11
N PRO A 497 -49.76 -26.10 -0.79
CA PRO A 497 -50.77 -26.27 -1.83
C PRO A 497 -50.45 -27.46 -2.75
N SER A 498 -51.50 -28.09 -3.29
CA SER A 498 -51.33 -29.13 -4.30
C SER A 498 -50.90 -28.53 -5.65
N SER A 499 -49.85 -29.11 -6.23
CA SER A 499 -49.27 -28.70 -7.52
C SER A 499 -50.25 -28.77 -8.68
N GLU A 500 -51.21 -29.70 -8.64
CA GLU A 500 -52.26 -29.84 -9.65
C GLU A 500 -53.27 -28.70 -9.53
N THR A 501 -53.73 -28.40 -8.30
CA THR A 501 -54.73 -27.36 -8.07
C THR A 501 -54.20 -25.95 -8.29
N SER A 502 -52.91 -25.73 -8.03
CA SER A 502 -52.25 -24.46 -8.27
C SER A 502 -51.64 -24.37 -9.67
N GLU A 503 -51.81 -25.40 -10.51
CA GLU A 503 -51.26 -25.47 -11.88
C GLU A 503 -49.75 -25.16 -11.95
N LEU A 504 -48.97 -25.60 -10.95
CA LEU A 504 -47.56 -25.22 -10.80
C LEU A 504 -46.69 -25.71 -11.97
N PHE A 505 -47.07 -26.83 -12.59
CA PHE A 505 -46.40 -27.40 -13.75
C PHE A 505 -46.80 -26.76 -15.07
N GLU A 506 -47.76 -25.83 -15.07
CA GLU A 506 -48.29 -25.24 -16.29
C GLU A 506 -47.62 -23.90 -16.64
N PHE A 507 -47.34 -23.70 -17.93
CA PHE A 507 -46.77 -22.43 -18.40
C PHE A 507 -47.72 -21.23 -18.23
N HIS A 508 -49.04 -21.47 -18.12
CA HIS A 508 -50.06 -20.42 -17.90
C HIS A 508 -50.26 -20.01 -16.45
N PHE A 509 -49.45 -20.53 -15.51
CA PHE A 509 -49.55 -20.17 -14.10
C PHE A 509 -49.74 -18.65 -13.89
N CYS A 510 -50.67 -18.29 -13.01
CA CYS A 510 -51.06 -16.92 -12.67
C CYS A 510 -50.90 -16.68 -11.17
N ASP A 511 -50.06 -15.72 -10.78
CA ASP A 511 -49.80 -15.40 -9.38
C ASP A 511 -50.82 -14.44 -8.74
N PHE A 512 -51.70 -13.79 -9.52
CA PHE A 512 -52.59 -12.74 -9.01
C PHE A 512 -53.62 -13.21 -7.99
N GLU A 513 -53.93 -14.50 -7.97
CA GLU A 513 -54.88 -15.10 -7.03
C GLU A 513 -54.19 -15.58 -5.74
N HIS A 514 -52.85 -15.52 -5.69
CA HIS A 514 -52.03 -16.01 -4.58
C HIS A 514 -51.53 -14.87 -3.70
N SER A 515 -51.55 -15.05 -2.38
CA SER A 515 -50.84 -14.14 -1.48
C SER A 515 -49.33 -14.38 -1.54
N HIS A 516 -48.52 -13.42 -1.09
CA HIS A 516 -47.06 -13.60 -1.02
C HIS A 516 -46.66 -14.84 -0.18
N LEU A 517 -47.43 -15.15 0.87
CA LEU A 517 -47.18 -16.34 1.69
C LEU A 517 -47.51 -17.63 0.93
N ASP A 518 -48.53 -17.63 0.08
CA ASP A 518 -48.84 -18.78 -0.78
C ASP A 518 -47.75 -19.01 -1.81
N LEU A 519 -47.18 -17.94 -2.38
CA LEU A 519 -46.01 -18.04 -3.26
C LEU A 519 -44.77 -18.59 -2.53
N VAL A 520 -44.57 -18.25 -1.24
CA VAL A 520 -43.51 -18.86 -0.42
C VAL A 520 -43.75 -20.37 -0.28
N LYS A 521 -44.98 -20.80 0.02
CA LYS A 521 -45.34 -22.22 0.13
C LYS A 521 -45.13 -22.95 -1.21
N LEU A 522 -45.59 -22.38 -2.32
CA LEU A 522 -45.35 -22.93 -3.66
C LEU A 522 -43.85 -22.97 -3.99
N GLY A 523 -43.08 -22.01 -3.50
CA GLY A 523 -41.62 -21.98 -3.61
C GLY A 523 -40.98 -23.20 -2.95
N ILE A 524 -41.41 -23.52 -1.72
CA ILE A 524 -40.99 -24.73 -1.00
C ILE A 524 -41.45 -25.98 -1.77
N LYS A 525 -42.68 -25.98 -2.27
CA LYS A 525 -43.28 -27.09 -3.02
C LYS A 525 -42.47 -27.45 -4.26
N MET A 526 -41.88 -26.49 -4.98
CA MET A 526 -40.98 -26.77 -6.12
C MET A 526 -39.79 -27.67 -5.73
N TYR A 527 -39.18 -27.48 -4.56
CA TYR A 527 -38.06 -28.34 -4.12
C TYR A 527 -38.52 -29.77 -3.80
N TYR A 528 -39.74 -29.93 -3.29
CA TYR A 528 -40.34 -31.25 -3.08
C TYR A 528 -40.64 -31.96 -4.40
N GLU A 529 -41.23 -31.26 -5.36
CA GLU A 529 -41.53 -31.82 -6.69
C GLU A 529 -40.25 -32.17 -7.49
N LEU A 530 -39.14 -31.46 -7.24
CA LEU A 530 -37.83 -31.83 -7.79
C LEU A 530 -37.23 -33.08 -7.13
N GLY A 531 -37.75 -33.52 -5.97
CA GLY A 531 -37.22 -34.66 -5.20
C GLY A 531 -35.85 -34.40 -4.54
N VAL A 532 -35.46 -33.12 -4.38
CA VAL A 532 -34.12 -32.75 -3.89
C VAL A 532 -34.02 -32.68 -2.37
N VAL A 533 -35.15 -32.46 -1.68
CA VAL A 533 -35.21 -32.35 -0.21
C VAL A 533 -34.72 -33.63 0.45
N ASP A 534 -35.32 -34.77 0.10
CA ASP A 534 -34.94 -36.06 0.68
C ASP A 534 -33.59 -36.56 0.15
N LYS A 535 -33.29 -36.32 -1.14
CA LYS A 535 -32.06 -36.79 -1.79
C LYS A 535 -30.80 -36.15 -1.23
N PHE A 536 -30.83 -34.85 -0.96
CA PHE A 536 -29.68 -34.10 -0.41
C PHE A 536 -29.83 -33.81 1.09
N HIS A 537 -30.85 -34.38 1.72
CA HIS A 537 -31.17 -34.19 3.14
C HIS A 537 -31.23 -32.70 3.53
N VAL A 538 -31.94 -31.89 2.73
CA VAL A 538 -32.12 -30.46 3.00
C VAL A 538 -33.05 -30.30 4.21
N PRO A 539 -32.63 -29.65 5.31
CA PRO A 539 -33.50 -29.52 6.47
C PRO A 539 -34.72 -28.66 6.18
N ARG A 540 -35.89 -29.14 6.58
CA ARG A 540 -37.19 -28.55 6.23
C ARG A 540 -37.39 -27.17 6.83
N GLU A 541 -36.89 -26.97 8.05
CA GLU A 541 -36.87 -25.65 8.69
C GLU A 541 -36.01 -24.67 7.88
N THR A 542 -34.78 -25.07 7.52
CA THR A 542 -33.84 -24.24 6.76
C THR A 542 -34.42 -23.86 5.40
N LEU A 543 -35.03 -24.81 4.68
CA LEU A 543 -35.69 -24.54 3.40
C LEU A 543 -36.85 -23.54 3.55
N THR A 544 -37.71 -23.75 4.55
CA THR A 544 -38.83 -22.84 4.83
C THR A 544 -38.32 -21.43 5.16
N ARG A 545 -37.31 -21.35 6.02
CA ARG A 545 -36.71 -20.09 6.44
C ARG A 545 -36.02 -19.38 5.28
N PHE A 546 -35.34 -20.12 4.40
CA PHE A 546 -34.72 -19.59 3.19
C PHE A 546 -35.75 -18.97 2.24
N CYS A 547 -36.77 -19.72 1.81
CA CYS A 547 -37.80 -19.21 0.90
C CYS A 547 -38.53 -17.99 1.46
N TYR A 548 -38.84 -17.98 2.76
CA TYR A 548 -39.48 -16.83 3.39
C TYR A 548 -38.52 -15.63 3.51
N SER A 549 -37.23 -15.86 3.81
CA SER A 549 -36.24 -14.78 3.85
C SER A 549 -36.02 -14.17 2.47
N LEU A 550 -36.04 -14.97 1.39
CA LEU A 550 -36.02 -14.45 0.02
C LEU A 550 -37.20 -13.52 -0.22
N SER A 551 -38.42 -13.95 0.09
CA SER A 551 -39.63 -13.12 -0.08
C SER A 551 -39.52 -11.77 0.65
N LYS A 552 -38.93 -11.74 1.86
CA LYS A 552 -38.66 -10.50 2.61
C LYS A 552 -37.50 -9.67 2.05
N GLY A 553 -36.53 -10.30 1.40
CA GLY A 553 -35.37 -9.64 0.80
C GLY A 553 -35.69 -8.91 -0.50
N TYR A 554 -36.75 -9.30 -1.20
CA TYR A 554 -37.29 -8.53 -2.32
C TYR A 554 -37.97 -7.24 -1.85
N ARG A 555 -37.76 -6.15 -2.58
CA ARG A 555 -38.33 -4.85 -2.25
C ARG A 555 -39.79 -4.77 -2.66
N GLN A 556 -40.55 -3.94 -1.94
CA GLN A 556 -41.92 -3.58 -2.32
C GLN A 556 -41.89 -2.46 -3.36
N ILE A 557 -41.61 -2.85 -4.61
CA ILE A 557 -41.62 -1.97 -5.79
C ILE A 557 -42.54 -2.53 -6.88
N THR A 558 -42.78 -1.74 -7.92
CA THR A 558 -43.86 -1.95 -8.89
C THR A 558 -43.76 -3.28 -9.65
N TYR A 559 -42.60 -3.60 -10.25
CA TYR A 559 -42.41 -4.85 -11.00
C TYR A 559 -41.36 -5.78 -10.40
N HIS A 560 -40.11 -5.32 -10.15
CA HIS A 560 -39.02 -6.20 -9.67
C HIS A 560 -39.15 -6.53 -8.16
N ASN A 561 -40.20 -7.24 -7.80
CA ASN A 561 -40.56 -7.66 -6.44
C ASN A 561 -40.63 -9.21 -6.32
N TRP A 562 -41.10 -9.72 -5.18
CA TRP A 562 -41.14 -11.17 -4.92
C TRP A 562 -41.99 -11.95 -5.94
N SER A 563 -43.10 -11.39 -6.43
CA SER A 563 -43.92 -12.05 -7.45
C SER A 563 -43.15 -12.28 -8.75
N HIS A 564 -42.32 -11.32 -9.17
CA HIS A 564 -41.44 -11.49 -10.32
C HIS A 564 -40.41 -12.60 -10.06
N GLY A 565 -39.66 -12.51 -8.95
CA GLY A 565 -38.67 -13.53 -8.58
C GLY A 565 -39.25 -14.95 -8.50
N PHE A 566 -40.45 -15.09 -7.93
CA PHE A 566 -41.18 -16.36 -7.89
C PHE A 566 -41.56 -16.86 -9.28
N ASN A 567 -42.17 -16.02 -10.14
CA ASN A 567 -42.59 -16.42 -11.49
C ASN A 567 -41.41 -16.86 -12.36
N VAL A 568 -40.23 -16.24 -12.20
CA VAL A 568 -38.99 -16.66 -12.88
C VAL A 568 -38.54 -18.03 -12.37
N GLY A 569 -38.54 -18.24 -11.05
CA GLY A 569 -38.27 -19.55 -10.45
C GLY A 569 -39.26 -20.63 -10.89
N GLN A 570 -40.55 -20.32 -10.93
CA GLN A 570 -41.61 -21.21 -11.40
C GLN A 570 -41.44 -21.56 -12.87
N THR A 571 -41.13 -20.59 -13.73
CA THR A 571 -40.89 -20.86 -15.14
C THR A 571 -39.65 -21.73 -15.35
N MET A 572 -38.59 -21.51 -14.55
CA MET A 572 -37.41 -22.38 -14.57
C MET A 572 -37.77 -23.82 -14.18
N PHE A 573 -38.56 -24.00 -13.12
CA PHE A 573 -39.09 -25.29 -12.71
C PHE A 573 -39.92 -25.95 -13.83
N THR A 574 -40.85 -25.23 -14.45
CA THR A 574 -41.68 -25.75 -15.54
C THR A 574 -40.87 -26.13 -16.78
N LEU A 575 -39.88 -25.32 -17.16
CA LEU A 575 -38.98 -25.66 -18.27
C LEU A 575 -38.18 -26.94 -18.00
N LEU A 576 -37.75 -27.15 -16.76
CA LEU A 576 -37.03 -28.37 -16.36
C LEU A 576 -37.95 -29.59 -16.38
N MET A 577 -39.15 -29.48 -15.82
CA MET A 577 -40.07 -30.61 -15.63
C MET A 577 -40.97 -30.87 -16.84
N THR A 578 -41.81 -29.90 -17.21
CA THR A 578 -42.79 -30.00 -18.31
C THR A 578 -42.13 -29.78 -19.67
N GLY A 579 -41.13 -28.89 -19.74
CA GLY A 579 -40.33 -28.67 -20.95
C GLY A 579 -39.26 -29.73 -21.21
N ASP A 580 -39.17 -30.76 -20.37
CA ASP A 580 -38.23 -31.88 -20.43
C ASP A 580 -36.75 -31.48 -20.69
N LEU A 581 -36.34 -30.35 -20.13
CA LEU A 581 -34.93 -29.92 -20.18
C LEU A 581 -34.11 -30.53 -19.03
N LYS A 582 -34.75 -31.02 -17.96
CA LYS A 582 -34.07 -31.71 -16.85
C LYS A 582 -33.29 -32.92 -17.32
N ARG A 583 -33.62 -33.53 -18.47
CA ARG A 583 -32.87 -34.67 -19.02
C ARG A 583 -31.37 -34.39 -19.22
N TYR A 584 -30.93 -33.15 -19.42
CA TYR A 584 -29.51 -32.78 -19.58
C TYR A 584 -28.78 -32.50 -18.27
N TYR A 585 -29.54 -32.25 -17.21
CA TYR A 585 -29.07 -31.73 -15.94
C TYR A 585 -29.22 -32.78 -14.84
N THR A 586 -28.39 -32.70 -13.81
CA THR A 586 -28.55 -33.49 -12.60
C THR A 586 -29.56 -32.81 -11.66
N ASP A 587 -30.03 -33.54 -10.64
CA ASP A 587 -30.94 -32.95 -9.64
C ASP A 587 -30.26 -31.80 -8.87
N LEU A 588 -28.93 -31.85 -8.73
CA LEU A 588 -28.15 -30.77 -8.11
C LEU A 588 -28.12 -29.51 -8.99
N ASP A 589 -27.94 -29.68 -10.31
CA ASP A 589 -27.98 -28.58 -11.27
C ASP A 589 -29.38 -27.95 -11.29
N ALA A 590 -30.43 -28.76 -11.29
CA ALA A 590 -31.82 -28.30 -11.25
C ALA A 590 -32.12 -27.50 -9.97
N MET A 591 -31.67 -27.99 -8.80
CA MET A 591 -31.78 -27.28 -7.53
C MET A 591 -31.07 -25.91 -7.58
N ALA A 592 -29.86 -25.87 -8.15
CA ALA A 592 -29.09 -24.63 -8.30
C ALA A 592 -29.79 -23.63 -9.24
N MET A 593 -30.33 -24.10 -10.36
CA MET A 593 -31.03 -23.26 -11.35
C MET A 593 -32.32 -22.66 -10.81
N VAL A 594 -33.14 -23.44 -10.10
CA VAL A 594 -34.36 -22.91 -9.45
C VAL A 594 -34.00 -21.91 -8.35
N THR A 595 -32.99 -22.22 -7.54
CA THR A 595 -32.51 -21.29 -6.50
C THR A 595 -31.96 -20.00 -7.12
N ALA A 596 -31.22 -20.08 -8.23
CA ALA A 596 -30.74 -18.91 -8.96
C ALA A 596 -31.91 -18.07 -9.50
N GLY A 597 -32.94 -18.70 -10.08
CA GLY A 597 -34.14 -18.00 -10.57
C GLY A 597 -34.88 -17.25 -9.46
N LEU A 598 -35.00 -17.85 -8.27
CA LEU A 598 -35.62 -17.21 -7.10
C LEU A 598 -34.78 -16.07 -6.49
N CYS A 599 -33.48 -15.99 -6.78
CA CYS A 599 -32.56 -15.00 -6.21
C CYS A 599 -32.14 -13.91 -7.19
N HIS A 600 -32.42 -14.06 -8.49
CA HIS A 600 -31.71 -13.31 -9.54
C HIS A 600 -31.86 -11.78 -9.45
N ASP A 601 -32.95 -11.31 -8.83
CA ASP A 601 -33.34 -9.90 -8.71
C ASP A 601 -33.55 -9.44 -7.26
N ILE A 602 -33.00 -10.19 -6.29
CA ILE A 602 -33.13 -9.84 -4.87
C ILE A 602 -32.52 -8.46 -4.58
N ASP A 603 -33.20 -7.62 -3.80
CA ASP A 603 -32.78 -6.23 -3.52
C ASP A 603 -32.70 -5.31 -4.77
N HIS A 604 -33.44 -5.60 -5.84
CA HIS A 604 -33.58 -4.67 -6.97
C HIS A 604 -34.16 -3.30 -6.55
N ARG A 605 -33.61 -2.22 -7.10
CA ARG A 605 -33.81 -0.84 -6.60
C ARG A 605 -34.80 0.01 -7.41
N GLY A 606 -35.41 -0.56 -8.44
CA GLY A 606 -36.31 0.19 -9.32
C GLY A 606 -35.62 0.93 -10.47
N THR A 607 -34.32 0.69 -10.68
CA THR A 607 -33.52 1.45 -11.66
C THR A 607 -32.48 0.54 -12.29
N ASN A 608 -32.17 0.74 -13.57
CA ASN A 608 -31.25 -0.11 -14.33
C ASN A 608 -29.75 0.22 -14.14
N ASN A 609 -28.89 -0.66 -14.69
CA ASN A 609 -27.42 -0.53 -14.68
C ASN A 609 -26.91 0.81 -15.23
N LEU A 610 -27.56 1.37 -16.27
CA LEU A 610 -27.16 2.66 -16.86
C LEU A 610 -27.35 3.81 -15.89
N TYR A 611 -28.47 3.83 -15.15
CA TYR A 611 -28.73 4.81 -14.11
C TYR A 611 -27.73 4.71 -12.94
N GLN A 612 -27.37 3.50 -12.53
CA GLN A 612 -26.36 3.30 -11.47
C GLN A 612 -25.01 3.93 -11.84
N MET A 613 -24.60 3.80 -13.11
CA MET A 613 -23.39 4.46 -13.62
C MET A 613 -23.53 5.98 -13.64
N LYS A 614 -24.63 6.50 -14.20
CA LYS A 614 -24.85 7.95 -14.32
C LYS A 614 -24.96 8.67 -12.96
N SER A 615 -25.56 8.02 -11.97
CA SER A 615 -25.74 8.57 -10.62
C SER A 615 -24.49 8.50 -9.73
N GLY A 616 -23.41 7.86 -10.19
CA GLY A 616 -22.18 7.71 -9.40
C GLY A 616 -22.32 6.79 -8.18
N ASN A 617 -23.28 5.86 -8.22
CA ASN A 617 -23.60 4.95 -7.12
C ASN A 617 -22.36 4.10 -6.72
N PRO A 618 -22.13 3.82 -5.42
CA PRO A 618 -21.06 2.94 -4.96
C PRO A 618 -21.02 1.57 -5.67
N LEU A 619 -22.16 0.99 -6.04
CA LEU A 619 -22.22 -0.28 -6.77
C LEU A 619 -21.53 -0.19 -8.14
N ALA A 620 -21.67 0.94 -8.84
CA ALA A 620 -21.00 1.17 -10.12
C ALA A 620 -19.48 1.40 -9.98
N LYS A 621 -19.01 1.78 -8.77
CA LYS A 621 -17.57 1.86 -8.46
C LYS A 621 -17.00 0.50 -8.07
N LEU A 622 -17.82 -0.35 -7.44
CA LEU A 622 -17.44 -1.70 -7.02
C LEU A 622 -17.40 -2.67 -8.20
N HIS A 623 -18.35 -2.54 -9.13
CA HIS A 623 -18.52 -3.44 -10.27
C HIS A 623 -18.37 -2.68 -11.60
N GLY A 624 -17.56 -3.22 -12.52
CA GLY A 624 -17.36 -2.63 -13.85
C GLY A 624 -18.32 -3.12 -14.94
N SER A 625 -19.02 -4.23 -14.72
CA SER A 625 -20.02 -4.79 -15.64
C SER A 625 -21.08 -5.59 -14.88
N SER A 626 -22.31 -5.62 -15.42
CA SER A 626 -23.46 -6.33 -14.83
C SER A 626 -23.62 -5.98 -13.33
N ILE A 627 -23.77 -4.67 -13.07
CA ILE A 627 -23.60 -4.06 -11.74
C ILE A 627 -24.63 -4.62 -10.77
N LEU A 628 -25.90 -4.63 -11.16
CA LEU A 628 -26.99 -5.11 -10.33
C LEU A 628 -27.00 -6.63 -10.23
N GLU A 629 -26.73 -7.35 -11.32
CA GLU A 629 -26.71 -8.82 -11.34
C GLU A 629 -25.64 -9.37 -10.38
N ARG A 630 -24.47 -8.71 -10.29
CA ARG A 630 -23.44 -9.04 -9.30
C ARG A 630 -23.86 -8.72 -7.87
N HIS A 631 -24.62 -7.64 -7.68
CA HIS A 631 -25.19 -7.29 -6.37
C HIS A 631 -26.23 -8.32 -5.91
N HIS A 632 -27.12 -8.76 -6.81
CA HIS A 632 -28.10 -9.83 -6.54
C HIS A 632 -27.40 -11.14 -6.17
N LEU A 633 -26.34 -11.49 -6.91
CA LEU A 633 -25.53 -12.65 -6.62
C LEU A 633 -24.85 -12.59 -5.24
N GLU A 634 -24.20 -11.48 -4.90
CA GLU A 634 -23.56 -11.33 -3.58
C GLU A 634 -24.60 -11.34 -2.45
N THR A 635 -25.77 -10.76 -2.67
CA THR A 635 -26.88 -10.79 -1.72
C THR A 635 -27.38 -12.22 -1.50
N GLY A 636 -27.62 -12.98 -2.58
CA GLY A 636 -28.01 -14.39 -2.51
C GLY A 636 -26.96 -15.27 -1.81
N LYS A 637 -25.67 -15.07 -2.13
CA LYS A 637 -24.56 -15.76 -1.44
C LYS A 637 -24.48 -15.40 0.04
N THR A 638 -24.69 -14.12 0.38
CA THR A 638 -24.67 -13.65 1.78
C THR A 638 -25.77 -14.33 2.60
N LEU A 639 -26.98 -14.48 2.05
CA LEU A 639 -28.04 -15.26 2.70
C LEU A 639 -27.62 -16.72 2.92
N LEU A 640 -27.03 -17.36 1.91
CA LEU A 640 -26.57 -18.76 1.99
C LEU A 640 -25.33 -18.96 2.86
N ARG A 641 -24.62 -17.90 3.28
CA ARG A 641 -23.53 -17.99 4.27
C ARG A 641 -24.07 -18.19 5.69
N ASP A 642 -25.31 -17.77 5.98
CA ASP A 642 -25.95 -17.99 7.28
C ASP A 642 -26.34 -19.47 7.43
N PRO A 643 -25.84 -20.20 8.44
CA PRO A 643 -26.16 -21.62 8.63
C PRO A 643 -27.67 -21.92 8.72
N ALA A 644 -28.47 -21.00 9.26
CA ALA A 644 -29.91 -21.20 9.40
C ALA A 644 -30.69 -21.00 8.09
N LEU A 645 -30.05 -20.47 7.04
CA LEU A 645 -30.63 -20.24 5.71
C LEU A 645 -29.97 -21.10 4.63
N ASN A 646 -28.83 -21.72 4.94
CA ASN A 646 -28.03 -22.46 3.98
C ASN A 646 -28.64 -23.84 3.65
N ILE A 647 -29.46 -23.89 2.61
CA ILE A 647 -30.03 -25.15 2.08
C ILE A 647 -28.99 -26.13 1.51
N TYR A 648 -27.73 -25.71 1.40
CA TYR A 648 -26.61 -26.52 0.88
C TYR A 648 -25.68 -27.05 1.97
N GLN A 649 -26.01 -26.89 3.26
CA GLN A 649 -25.12 -27.22 4.37
C GLN A 649 -24.73 -28.70 4.47
N ASN A 650 -25.54 -29.61 3.93
CA ASN A 650 -25.30 -31.06 3.94
C ASN A 650 -24.60 -31.56 2.66
N LEU A 651 -24.27 -30.66 1.72
CA LEU A 651 -23.53 -31.02 0.51
C LEU A 651 -22.03 -31.18 0.80
N SER A 652 -21.36 -32.03 0.02
CA SER A 652 -19.90 -32.06 0.02
C SER A 652 -19.31 -30.76 -0.52
N ARG A 653 -18.07 -30.43 -0.14
CA ARG A 653 -17.37 -29.22 -0.61
C ARG A 653 -17.39 -29.07 -2.14
N SER A 654 -17.13 -30.15 -2.87
CA SER A 654 -17.12 -30.13 -4.34
C SER A 654 -18.51 -29.83 -4.93
N GLN A 655 -19.58 -30.37 -4.33
CA GLN A 655 -20.95 -30.08 -4.76
C GLN A 655 -21.33 -28.63 -4.43
N HIS A 656 -20.91 -28.13 -3.27
CA HIS A 656 -21.15 -26.74 -2.88
C HIS A 656 -20.46 -25.76 -3.84
N GLU A 657 -19.16 -25.98 -4.15
CA GLU A 657 -18.42 -25.17 -5.12
C GLU A 657 -19.08 -25.21 -6.52
N HIS A 658 -19.56 -26.37 -6.95
CA HIS A 658 -20.29 -26.53 -8.22
C HIS A 658 -21.62 -25.76 -8.26
N VAL A 659 -22.44 -25.86 -7.21
CA VAL A 659 -23.71 -25.13 -7.12
C VAL A 659 -23.49 -23.61 -7.14
N ILE A 660 -22.50 -23.12 -6.39
CA ILE A 660 -22.16 -21.70 -6.36
C ILE A 660 -21.70 -21.23 -7.75
N HIS A 661 -20.87 -22.00 -8.45
CA HIS A 661 -20.47 -21.70 -9.83
C HIS A 661 -21.68 -21.61 -10.79
N LEU A 662 -22.64 -22.54 -10.68
CA LEU A 662 -23.85 -22.49 -11.50
C LEU A 662 -24.73 -21.27 -11.17
N MET A 663 -24.88 -20.92 -9.90
CA MET A 663 -25.60 -19.71 -9.49
C MET A 663 -24.93 -18.44 -10.06
N ASP A 664 -23.60 -18.37 -10.07
CA ASP A 664 -22.84 -17.25 -10.63
C ASP A 664 -23.14 -17.08 -12.12
N ILE A 665 -23.09 -18.17 -12.88
CA ILE A 665 -23.36 -18.14 -14.32
C ILE A 665 -24.82 -17.75 -14.58
N ALA A 666 -25.76 -18.38 -13.86
CA ALA A 666 -27.17 -18.20 -14.09
C ALA A 666 -27.62 -16.77 -13.79
N ILE A 667 -27.26 -16.22 -12.62
CA ILE A 667 -27.66 -14.87 -12.23
C ILE A 667 -26.97 -13.82 -13.10
N ILE A 668 -25.67 -13.94 -13.40
CA ILE A 668 -25.00 -12.96 -14.27
C ILE A 668 -25.56 -12.99 -15.71
N ALA A 669 -26.08 -14.14 -16.16
CA ALA A 669 -26.64 -14.28 -17.50
C ALA A 669 -28.01 -13.60 -17.71
N THR A 670 -28.68 -13.09 -16.66
CA THR A 670 -29.90 -12.29 -16.81
C THR A 670 -29.63 -10.94 -17.47
N ASP A 671 -28.40 -10.44 -17.42
CA ASP A 671 -28.00 -9.22 -18.14
C ASP A 671 -28.15 -9.41 -19.67
N LEU A 672 -29.11 -8.69 -20.26
CA LEU A 672 -29.40 -8.72 -21.69
C LEU A 672 -28.18 -8.39 -22.57
N ALA A 673 -27.21 -7.63 -22.07
CA ALA A 673 -25.98 -7.35 -22.81
C ALA A 673 -25.15 -8.62 -23.09
N LEU A 674 -25.23 -9.63 -22.20
CA LEU A 674 -24.57 -10.92 -22.36
C LEU A 674 -25.38 -11.89 -23.20
N TYR A 675 -26.71 -11.83 -23.11
CA TYR A 675 -27.64 -12.60 -23.94
C TYR A 675 -27.33 -12.46 -25.44
N PHE A 676 -27.18 -11.22 -25.95
CA PHE A 676 -26.91 -10.99 -27.38
C PHE A 676 -25.60 -11.61 -27.87
N LYS A 677 -24.62 -11.81 -26.98
CA LYS A 677 -23.35 -12.45 -27.31
C LYS A 677 -23.46 -13.99 -27.35
N LYS A 678 -24.36 -14.56 -26.54
CA LYS A 678 -24.52 -16.03 -26.39
C LYS A 678 -25.55 -16.63 -27.35
N ARG A 679 -26.51 -15.84 -27.83
CA ARG A 679 -27.63 -16.32 -28.67
C ARG A 679 -27.20 -17.06 -29.95
N THR A 680 -26.12 -16.64 -30.59
CA THR A 680 -25.60 -17.30 -31.81
C THR A 680 -24.92 -18.63 -31.51
N MET A 681 -24.32 -18.78 -30.33
CA MET A 681 -23.76 -20.05 -29.88
C MET A 681 -24.88 -21.03 -29.55
N PHE A 682 -25.95 -20.56 -28.91
CA PHE A 682 -27.14 -21.36 -28.64
C PHE A 682 -27.79 -21.86 -29.93
N GLN A 683 -27.98 -21.00 -30.93
CA GLN A 683 -28.53 -21.42 -32.23
C GLN A 683 -27.74 -22.57 -32.86
N LYS A 684 -26.42 -22.53 -32.80
CA LYS A 684 -25.56 -23.63 -33.28
C LYS A 684 -25.72 -24.92 -32.47
N ILE A 685 -25.96 -24.81 -31.16
CA ILE A 685 -26.27 -25.97 -30.30
C ILE A 685 -27.60 -26.60 -30.75
N VAL A 686 -28.62 -25.78 -31.01
CA VAL A 686 -29.92 -26.24 -31.52
C VAL A 686 -29.78 -26.88 -32.90
N ASP A 687 -29.03 -26.26 -33.82
CA ASP A 687 -28.82 -26.85 -35.15
C ASP A 687 -28.10 -28.19 -35.07
N GLN A 688 -27.09 -28.32 -34.19
CA GLN A 688 -26.39 -29.57 -33.95
C GLN A 688 -27.30 -30.63 -33.31
N SER A 689 -28.24 -30.25 -32.44
CA SER A 689 -29.15 -31.24 -31.85
C SER A 689 -30.02 -31.91 -32.92
N LYS A 690 -30.34 -31.20 -34.00
CA LYS A 690 -31.10 -31.73 -35.15
C LYS A 690 -30.30 -32.63 -36.09
N THR A 691 -28.98 -32.72 -35.93
CA THR A 691 -28.16 -33.66 -36.72
C THR A 691 -28.09 -35.06 -36.11
N TYR A 692 -28.56 -35.24 -34.88
CA TYR A 692 -28.63 -36.55 -34.22
C TYR A 692 -29.95 -37.26 -34.57
N GLU A 693 -29.88 -38.56 -34.84
CA GLU A 693 -31.07 -39.36 -35.20
C GLU A 693 -31.93 -39.74 -33.98
N SER A 694 -31.32 -39.86 -32.80
CA SER A 694 -31.99 -40.24 -31.55
C SER A 694 -31.76 -39.22 -30.42
N TRP A 695 -32.83 -38.94 -29.67
CA TRP A 695 -32.81 -38.11 -28.47
C TRP A 695 -31.93 -38.65 -27.35
N ASP A 696 -31.79 -39.97 -27.25
CA ASP A 696 -30.96 -40.61 -26.21
C ASP A 696 -29.47 -40.34 -26.45
N GLU A 697 -29.04 -40.40 -27.71
CA GLU A 697 -27.65 -40.12 -28.10
C GLU A 697 -27.30 -38.65 -27.86
N TRP A 698 -28.20 -37.73 -28.27
CA TRP A 698 -28.05 -36.30 -28.01
C TRP A 698 -27.98 -36.00 -26.52
N THR A 699 -28.86 -36.60 -25.72
CA THR A 699 -28.91 -36.39 -24.27
C THR A 699 -27.63 -36.90 -23.59
N LYS A 700 -27.13 -38.07 -23.99
CA LYS A 700 -25.87 -38.62 -23.48
C LYS A 700 -24.68 -37.71 -23.82
N TYR A 701 -24.63 -37.17 -25.04
CA TYR A 701 -23.62 -36.20 -25.44
C TYR A 701 -23.71 -34.91 -24.61
N MET A 702 -24.89 -34.30 -24.52
CA MET A 702 -25.10 -33.05 -23.77
C MET A 702 -24.79 -33.19 -22.28
N ARG A 703 -25.06 -34.34 -21.65
CA ARG A 703 -24.72 -34.57 -20.24
C ARG A 703 -23.22 -34.45 -19.96
N GLN A 704 -22.38 -34.86 -20.91
CA GLN A 704 -20.92 -34.84 -20.80
C GLN A 704 -20.32 -33.46 -21.12
N GLU A 705 -21.02 -32.64 -21.92
CA GLU A 705 -20.55 -31.35 -22.40
C GLU A 705 -20.91 -30.20 -21.44
N THR A 706 -19.98 -29.83 -20.56
CA THR A 706 -20.19 -28.80 -19.53
C THR A 706 -20.50 -27.42 -20.14
N THR A 707 -19.67 -26.92 -21.06
CA THR A 707 -19.82 -25.57 -21.63
C THR A 707 -21.15 -25.37 -22.36
N ARG A 708 -21.62 -26.41 -23.06
CA ARG A 708 -22.90 -26.34 -23.79
C ARG A 708 -24.08 -26.27 -22.82
N LYS A 709 -24.06 -27.05 -21.74
CA LYS A 709 -25.06 -26.97 -20.68
C LYS A 709 -25.10 -25.58 -20.03
N GLU A 710 -23.95 -24.95 -19.81
CA GLU A 710 -23.89 -23.59 -19.26
C GLU A 710 -24.48 -22.54 -20.23
N ILE A 711 -24.25 -22.68 -21.55
CA ILE A 711 -24.86 -21.80 -22.55
C ILE A 711 -26.38 -21.99 -22.59
N VAL A 712 -26.86 -23.23 -22.58
CA VAL A 712 -28.31 -23.53 -22.54
C VAL A 712 -28.92 -22.99 -21.25
N MET A 713 -28.26 -23.16 -20.10
CA MET A 713 -28.71 -22.62 -18.80
C MET A 713 -28.81 -21.09 -18.82
N ALA A 714 -27.80 -20.41 -19.38
CA ALA A 714 -27.83 -18.95 -19.52
C ALA A 714 -29.02 -18.49 -20.39
N MET A 715 -29.27 -19.17 -21.51
CA MET A 715 -30.41 -18.84 -22.38
C MET A 715 -31.75 -19.19 -21.73
N MET A 716 -31.83 -20.29 -20.97
CA MET A 716 -33.02 -20.66 -20.18
C MET A 716 -33.31 -19.59 -19.14
N MET A 717 -32.29 -19.09 -18.43
CA MET A 717 -32.48 -18.04 -17.42
C MET A 717 -33.05 -16.76 -18.04
N THR A 718 -32.51 -16.29 -19.18
CA THR A 718 -33.09 -15.14 -19.90
C THR A 718 -34.53 -15.43 -20.39
N ALA A 719 -34.82 -16.66 -20.81
CA ALA A 719 -36.18 -17.04 -21.22
C ALA A 719 -37.17 -17.08 -20.04
N CYS A 720 -36.70 -17.43 -18.83
CA CYS A 720 -37.49 -17.40 -17.61
C CYS A 720 -37.73 -15.96 -17.13
N ASP A 721 -36.70 -15.13 -17.14
CA ASP A 721 -36.77 -13.71 -16.78
C ASP A 721 -37.82 -12.97 -17.62
N LEU A 722 -37.82 -13.21 -18.94
CA LEU A 722 -38.78 -12.62 -19.86
C LEU A 722 -40.13 -13.34 -19.94
N SER A 723 -40.38 -14.38 -19.14
CA SER A 723 -41.52 -15.29 -19.27
C SER A 723 -42.90 -14.64 -19.17
N ALA A 724 -43.00 -13.50 -18.49
CA ALA A 724 -44.25 -12.74 -18.39
C ALA A 724 -44.86 -12.37 -19.75
N ILE A 725 -44.02 -12.21 -20.78
CA ILE A 725 -44.46 -11.86 -22.15
C ILE A 725 -45.17 -13.02 -22.87
N ALA A 726 -44.98 -14.26 -22.39
CA ALA A 726 -45.58 -15.48 -22.92
C ALA A 726 -46.79 -15.97 -22.10
N LYS A 727 -47.23 -15.20 -21.10
CA LYS A 727 -48.46 -15.47 -20.31
C LYS A 727 -49.72 -15.06 -21.10
N PRO A 728 -50.92 -15.56 -20.75
CA PRO A 728 -52.18 -15.08 -21.33
C PRO A 728 -52.32 -13.55 -21.30
N TRP A 729 -53.06 -12.98 -22.26
CA TRP A 729 -53.23 -11.53 -22.46
C TRP A 729 -53.67 -10.78 -21.20
N GLU A 730 -54.60 -11.35 -20.42
CA GLU A 730 -55.11 -10.76 -19.17
C GLU A 730 -54.03 -10.58 -18.10
N ILE A 731 -52.98 -11.40 -18.16
CA ILE A 731 -51.81 -11.31 -17.28
C ILE A 731 -50.78 -10.36 -17.90
N GLN A 732 -50.43 -10.61 -19.16
CA GLN A 732 -49.37 -9.89 -19.84
C GLN A 732 -49.66 -8.38 -19.92
N SER A 733 -50.90 -7.98 -20.17
CA SER A 733 -51.30 -6.57 -20.26
C SER A 733 -51.08 -5.82 -18.93
N LYS A 734 -51.43 -6.44 -17.79
CA LYS A 734 -51.20 -5.87 -16.45
C LYS A 734 -49.72 -5.80 -16.09
N VAL A 735 -48.96 -6.84 -16.43
CA VAL A 735 -47.51 -6.87 -16.20
C VAL A 735 -46.82 -5.78 -17.03
N ALA A 736 -47.18 -5.62 -18.30
CA ALA A 736 -46.61 -4.60 -19.17
C ALA A 736 -46.83 -3.17 -18.63
N LEU A 737 -48.00 -2.91 -18.03
CA LEU A 737 -48.28 -1.63 -17.36
C LEU A 737 -47.42 -1.43 -16.11
N SER A 738 -47.19 -2.49 -15.33
CA SER A 738 -46.34 -2.44 -14.13
C SER A 738 -44.87 -2.16 -14.49
N VAL A 739 -44.36 -2.82 -15.52
CA VAL A 739 -43.02 -2.57 -16.08
C VAL A 739 -42.90 -1.14 -16.61
N ALA A 740 -43.90 -0.67 -17.37
CA ALA A 740 -43.90 0.69 -17.90
C ALA A 740 -43.92 1.75 -16.78
N ALA A 741 -44.71 1.53 -15.72
CA ALA A 741 -44.75 2.40 -14.56
C ALA A 741 -43.39 2.51 -13.87
N GLU A 742 -42.67 1.40 -13.69
CA GLU A 742 -41.33 1.41 -13.11
C GLU A 742 -40.32 2.16 -14.01
N PHE A 743 -40.39 1.99 -15.34
CA PHE A 743 -39.57 2.77 -16.28
C PHE A 743 -39.89 4.27 -16.23
N TRP A 744 -41.15 4.65 -16.04
CA TRP A 744 -41.55 6.05 -15.89
C TRP A 744 -41.08 6.65 -14.58
N GLU A 745 -41.13 5.90 -13.48
CA GLU A 745 -40.57 6.30 -12.19
C GLU A 745 -39.05 6.56 -12.31
N GLN A 746 -38.32 5.66 -12.99
CA GLN A 746 -36.91 5.90 -13.30
C GLN A 746 -36.73 7.14 -14.19
N GLY A 747 -37.54 7.32 -15.23
CA GLY A 747 -37.44 8.47 -16.13
C GLY A 747 -37.64 9.82 -15.42
N ASP A 748 -38.51 9.85 -14.41
CA ASP A 748 -38.71 11.04 -13.58
C ASP A 748 -37.55 11.29 -12.61
N LEU A 749 -36.91 10.23 -12.11
CA LEU A 749 -35.65 10.33 -11.36
C LEU A 749 -34.53 10.89 -12.25
N GLU A 750 -34.38 10.40 -13.49
CA GLU A 750 -33.40 10.93 -14.44
C GLU A 750 -33.62 12.41 -14.74
N ARG A 751 -34.90 12.82 -14.87
CA ARG A 751 -35.27 14.21 -15.10
C ARG A 751 -34.99 15.11 -13.90
N THR A 752 -35.27 14.63 -12.70
CA THR A 752 -35.20 15.43 -11.46
C THR A 752 -33.80 15.48 -10.87
N VAL A 753 -33.07 14.35 -10.87
CA VAL A 753 -31.78 14.20 -10.19
C VAL A 753 -30.61 14.45 -11.15
N LEU A 754 -30.72 13.99 -12.40
CA LEU A 754 -29.65 14.14 -13.40
C LEU A 754 -29.87 15.31 -14.36
N GLU A 755 -31.03 15.98 -14.28
CA GLU A 755 -31.45 17.07 -15.17
C GLU A 755 -31.38 16.68 -16.66
N GLN A 756 -31.63 15.41 -16.97
CA GLN A 756 -31.60 14.86 -18.32
C GLN A 756 -33.00 14.57 -18.85
N GLN A 757 -33.21 14.74 -20.15
CA GLN A 757 -34.44 14.26 -20.77
C GLN A 757 -34.37 12.74 -20.96
N PRO A 758 -35.31 11.97 -20.37
CA PRO A 758 -35.33 10.52 -20.54
C PRO A 758 -35.68 10.14 -21.98
N ILE A 759 -35.28 8.94 -22.38
CA ILE A 759 -35.68 8.38 -23.68
C ILE A 759 -37.21 8.13 -23.70
N PRO A 760 -37.85 8.07 -24.89
CA PRO A 760 -39.31 7.91 -25.00
C PRO A 760 -39.91 6.75 -24.19
N MET A 761 -39.17 5.65 -24.05
CA MET A 761 -39.61 4.47 -23.29
C MET A 761 -39.80 4.75 -21.79
N MET A 762 -39.07 5.71 -21.24
CA MET A 762 -39.11 6.11 -19.83
C MET A 762 -39.90 7.42 -19.63
N ASP A 763 -40.53 7.95 -20.69
CA ASP A 763 -41.30 9.19 -20.61
C ASP A 763 -42.80 8.89 -20.48
N ARG A 764 -43.37 9.17 -19.30
CA ARG A 764 -44.80 8.99 -19.03
C ARG A 764 -45.71 9.78 -19.97
N THR A 765 -45.22 10.87 -20.58
CA THR A 765 -46.02 11.65 -21.55
C THR A 765 -46.23 10.90 -22.88
N LYS A 766 -45.42 9.87 -23.14
CA LYS A 766 -45.49 9.01 -24.33
C LYS A 766 -46.09 7.64 -24.04
N ALA A 767 -46.87 7.51 -22.96
CA ALA A 767 -47.52 6.26 -22.59
C ALA A 767 -48.38 5.63 -23.71
N ALA A 768 -48.94 6.46 -24.60
CA ALA A 768 -49.74 5.97 -25.73
C ALA A 768 -48.91 5.22 -26.79
N ASP A 769 -47.59 5.42 -26.83
CA ASP A 769 -46.67 4.67 -27.71
C ASP A 769 -46.31 3.27 -27.17
N LEU A 770 -46.75 2.91 -25.96
CA LEU A 770 -46.43 1.63 -25.32
C LEU A 770 -46.72 0.40 -26.20
N PRO A 771 -47.87 0.29 -26.92
CA PRO A 771 -48.13 -0.84 -27.80
C PRO A 771 -47.05 -1.03 -28.87
N LYS A 772 -46.60 0.07 -29.48
CA LYS A 772 -45.54 0.05 -30.50
C LYS A 772 -44.21 -0.42 -29.91
N MET A 773 -43.86 0.04 -28.72
CA MET A 773 -42.64 -0.36 -28.03
C MET A 773 -42.66 -1.85 -27.64
N GLN A 774 -43.81 -2.35 -27.17
CA GLN A 774 -44.00 -3.77 -26.84
C GLN A 774 -43.86 -4.67 -28.07
N CYS A 775 -44.46 -4.31 -29.22
CA CYS A 775 -44.25 -5.05 -30.47
C CYS A 775 -42.76 -5.13 -30.84
N GLY A 776 -42.03 -4.00 -30.75
CA GLY A 776 -40.60 -3.97 -31.04
C GLY A 776 -39.77 -4.84 -30.09
N PHE A 777 -40.11 -4.83 -28.80
CA PHE A 777 -39.44 -5.66 -27.80
C PHE A 777 -39.68 -7.17 -28.05
N ILE A 778 -40.93 -7.56 -28.32
CA ILE A 778 -41.30 -8.93 -28.65
C ILE A 778 -40.52 -9.39 -29.89
N ASP A 779 -40.54 -8.61 -30.97
CA ASP A 779 -39.94 -8.99 -32.25
C ASP A 779 -38.40 -9.06 -32.16
N PHE A 780 -37.75 -8.16 -31.41
CA PHE A 780 -36.28 -8.07 -31.37
C PHE A 780 -35.61 -8.93 -30.29
N VAL A 781 -36.24 -9.09 -29.12
CA VAL A 781 -35.66 -9.77 -27.95
C VAL A 781 -36.28 -11.14 -27.74
N CYS A 782 -37.60 -11.19 -27.55
CA CYS A 782 -38.32 -12.40 -27.09
C CYS A 782 -38.50 -13.45 -28.19
N ALA A 783 -38.86 -13.03 -29.42
CA ALA A 783 -39.22 -13.95 -30.49
C ALA A 783 -38.07 -14.90 -30.85
N PHE A 784 -36.82 -14.42 -30.83
CA PHE A 784 -35.65 -15.25 -31.09
C PHE A 784 -35.54 -16.41 -30.09
N VAL A 785 -35.55 -16.10 -28.79
CA VAL A 785 -35.28 -17.10 -27.76
C VAL A 785 -36.37 -18.17 -27.71
N TYR A 786 -37.65 -17.79 -27.76
CA TYR A 786 -38.75 -18.76 -27.73
C TYR A 786 -38.88 -19.56 -29.04
N LYS A 787 -38.55 -18.96 -30.19
CA LYS A 787 -38.50 -19.70 -31.45
C LYS A 787 -37.41 -20.76 -31.45
N GLU A 788 -36.22 -20.41 -30.95
CA GLU A 788 -35.11 -21.36 -30.85
C GLU A 788 -35.39 -22.44 -29.79
N PHE A 789 -36.03 -22.11 -28.67
CA PHE A 789 -36.45 -23.11 -27.68
C PHE A 789 -37.55 -24.04 -28.18
N SER A 790 -38.58 -23.53 -28.88
CA SER A 790 -39.62 -24.37 -29.52
C SER A 790 -39.03 -25.26 -30.62
N ARG A 791 -38.03 -24.75 -31.36
CA ARG A 791 -37.27 -25.57 -32.31
C ARG A 791 -36.42 -26.62 -31.59
N PHE A 792 -35.87 -26.30 -30.43
CA PHE A 792 -35.06 -27.23 -29.64
C PHE A 792 -35.93 -28.33 -29.03
N HIS A 793 -36.99 -27.99 -28.29
CA HIS A 793 -37.96 -28.87 -27.63
C HIS A 793 -39.39 -28.48 -27.99
N GLU A 794 -40.18 -29.45 -28.46
CA GLU A 794 -41.55 -29.21 -28.96
C GLU A 794 -42.52 -28.86 -27.83
N GLU A 795 -42.23 -29.33 -26.61
CA GLU A 795 -42.96 -29.11 -25.37
C GLU A 795 -43.05 -27.62 -24.99
N ILE A 796 -42.14 -26.78 -25.49
CA ILE A 796 -42.07 -25.34 -25.21
C ILE A 796 -42.87 -24.51 -26.25
N THR A 797 -43.35 -25.14 -27.33
CA THR A 797 -44.15 -24.47 -28.38
C THR A 797 -45.34 -23.66 -27.86
N PRO A 798 -46.09 -24.10 -26.80
CA PRO A 798 -47.16 -23.29 -26.23
C PRO A 798 -46.73 -21.88 -25.77
N MET A 799 -45.49 -21.70 -25.30
CA MET A 799 -44.97 -20.37 -24.94
C MET A 799 -44.79 -19.48 -26.17
N LEU A 800 -44.30 -20.05 -27.28
CA LEU A 800 -44.12 -19.32 -28.54
C LEU A 800 -45.48 -18.92 -29.14
N GLU A 801 -46.46 -19.81 -29.14
CA GLU A 801 -47.79 -19.51 -29.66
C GLU A 801 -48.46 -18.36 -28.89
N ARG A 802 -48.34 -18.37 -27.55
CA ARG A 802 -48.86 -17.28 -26.71
C ARG A 802 -48.13 -15.97 -26.94
N LEU A 803 -46.80 -16.00 -27.10
CA LEU A 803 -46.04 -14.81 -27.48
C LEU A 803 -46.56 -14.20 -28.77
N LEU A 804 -46.78 -15.02 -29.79
CA LEU A 804 -47.28 -14.57 -31.09
C LEU A 804 -48.73 -14.04 -31.00
N ASN A 805 -49.56 -14.65 -30.15
CA ASN A 805 -50.89 -14.13 -29.87
C ASN A 805 -50.84 -12.76 -29.18
N ASN A 806 -50.04 -12.60 -28.13
CA ASN A 806 -49.86 -11.31 -27.45
C ASN A 806 -49.31 -10.25 -28.40
N ARG A 807 -48.38 -10.62 -29.30
CA ARG A 807 -47.87 -9.74 -30.34
C ARG A 807 -48.98 -9.24 -31.28
N LYS A 808 -49.94 -10.09 -31.61
CA LYS A 808 -51.11 -9.74 -32.44
C LYS A 808 -52.01 -8.73 -31.71
N GLU A 809 -52.32 -8.97 -30.44
CA GLU A 809 -53.12 -8.05 -29.60
C GLU A 809 -52.44 -6.68 -29.46
N TRP A 810 -51.14 -6.64 -29.16
CA TRP A 810 -50.38 -5.39 -29.11
C TRP A 810 -50.35 -4.66 -30.46
N ASN A 811 -50.25 -5.39 -31.57
CA ASN A 811 -50.26 -4.78 -32.89
C ASN A 811 -51.64 -4.18 -33.23
N ALA A 812 -52.74 -4.81 -32.79
CA ALA A 812 -54.08 -4.25 -32.95
C ALA A 812 -54.22 -2.93 -32.18
N LEU A 813 -53.75 -2.87 -30.93
CA LEU A 813 -53.73 -1.63 -30.13
C LEU A 813 -52.84 -0.54 -30.74
N LYS A 814 -51.70 -0.94 -31.31
CA LYS A 814 -50.81 -0.03 -32.05
C LYS A 814 -51.52 0.57 -33.27
N GLU A 815 -52.17 -0.25 -34.09
CA GLU A 815 -52.88 0.20 -35.28
C GLU A 815 -54.06 1.13 -34.94
N GLU A 816 -54.79 0.83 -33.86
CA GLU A 816 -55.84 1.71 -33.33
C GLU A 816 -55.27 3.08 -32.93
N HIS A 817 -54.12 3.10 -32.24
CA HIS A 817 -53.46 4.33 -31.83
C HIS A 817 -52.95 5.15 -33.03
N GLU A 818 -52.31 4.50 -34.00
CA GLU A 818 -51.82 5.14 -35.23
C GLU A 818 -52.98 5.73 -36.06
N ALA A 819 -54.11 5.02 -36.17
CA ALA A 819 -55.32 5.53 -36.82
C ALA A 819 -55.88 6.77 -36.11
N LYS A 820 -55.89 6.77 -34.76
CA LYS A 820 -56.33 7.92 -33.95
C LYS A 820 -55.42 9.13 -34.13
N LEU A 821 -54.10 8.92 -34.19
CA LEU A 821 -53.14 9.98 -34.46
C LEU A 821 -53.31 10.56 -35.87
N ALA A 822 -53.42 9.71 -36.89
CA ALA A 822 -53.65 10.14 -38.26
C ALA A 822 -54.94 10.97 -38.41
N ALA A 823 -56.02 10.59 -37.71
CA ALA A 823 -57.27 11.35 -37.69
C ALA A 823 -57.10 12.72 -37.00
N LEU A 824 -56.34 12.80 -35.91
CA LEU A 824 -56.04 14.07 -35.23
C LEU A 824 -55.15 14.98 -36.08
N GLU A 825 -54.17 14.43 -36.80
CA GLU A 825 -53.34 15.19 -37.73
C GLU A 825 -54.16 15.72 -38.91
N ALA A 826 -55.02 14.89 -39.51
CA ALA A 826 -55.94 15.33 -40.54
C ALA A 826 -56.88 16.44 -40.05
N ALA A 827 -57.42 16.33 -38.83
CA ALA A 827 -58.24 17.38 -38.22
C ALA A 827 -57.46 18.68 -38.01
N LYS A 828 -56.21 18.62 -37.54
CA LYS A 828 -55.34 19.80 -37.40
C LYS A 828 -55.03 20.48 -38.73
N VAL A 829 -54.72 19.69 -39.77
CA VAL A 829 -54.51 20.23 -41.13
C VAL A 829 -55.77 20.94 -41.62
N THR A 830 -56.95 20.34 -41.38
CA THR A 830 -58.24 20.95 -41.76
C THR A 830 -58.51 22.24 -40.96
N GLU A 831 -58.21 22.27 -39.67
CA GLU A 831 -58.33 23.48 -38.83
C GLU A 831 -57.34 24.59 -39.24
N GLU A 832 -56.10 24.24 -39.59
CA GLU A 832 -55.10 25.17 -40.13
C GLU A 832 -55.52 25.72 -41.50
N GLU A 833 -56.08 24.89 -42.38
CA GLU A 833 -56.64 25.32 -43.67
C GLU A 833 -57.84 26.27 -43.48
N VAL A 834 -58.74 25.99 -42.53
CA VAL A 834 -59.87 26.86 -42.19
C VAL A 834 -59.39 28.16 -41.53
N ALA A 835 -58.38 28.11 -40.65
CA ALA A 835 -57.77 29.30 -40.05
C ALA A 835 -57.08 30.17 -41.11
N ASN A 836 -56.33 29.56 -42.02
CA ASN A 836 -55.69 30.25 -43.14
C ASN A 836 -56.71 30.85 -44.11
N ALA A 837 -57.80 30.14 -44.41
CA ALA A 837 -58.92 30.66 -45.21
C ALA A 837 -59.64 31.82 -44.51
N THR A 838 -59.79 31.77 -43.18
CA THR A 838 -60.38 32.86 -42.38
C THR A 838 -59.47 34.08 -42.31
N ILE A 839 -58.15 33.89 -42.25
CA ILE A 839 -57.16 34.97 -42.34
C ILE A 839 -57.16 35.59 -43.74
N ALA A 840 -57.22 34.78 -44.80
CA ALA A 840 -57.34 35.25 -46.18
C ALA A 840 -58.64 36.05 -46.41
N ALA A 841 -59.77 35.60 -45.84
CA ALA A 841 -61.05 36.33 -45.90
C ALA A 841 -61.01 37.66 -45.11
N LYS A 842 -60.30 37.72 -43.98
CA LYS A 842 -60.05 38.97 -43.23
C LYS A 842 -59.13 39.93 -43.97
N GLN A 843 -58.14 39.44 -44.72
CA GLN A 843 -57.29 40.27 -45.58
C GLN A 843 -58.04 40.79 -46.82
N ALA A 844 -58.94 39.99 -47.40
CA ALA A 844 -59.80 40.42 -48.50
C ALA A 844 -60.81 41.50 -48.07
N THR A 845 -61.40 41.38 -46.88
CA THR A 845 -62.30 42.41 -46.31
C THR A 845 -61.56 43.68 -45.86
N ALA A 846 -60.29 43.60 -45.49
CA ALA A 846 -59.44 44.77 -45.26
C ALA A 846 -59.03 45.49 -46.56
N ALA A 847 -59.00 44.79 -47.70
CA ALA A 847 -58.71 45.38 -49.01
C ALA A 847 -59.91 46.13 -49.64
N GLU A 848 -61.14 45.88 -49.18
CA GLU A 848 -62.35 46.59 -49.63
C GLU A 848 -62.69 47.85 -48.81
N ALA A 849 -61.91 48.15 -47.77
CA ALA A 849 -62.07 49.35 -46.95
C ALA A 849 -60.81 50.24 -46.97
N ALA A 850 -60.41 50.69 -48.16
CA ALA A 850 -59.44 51.79 -48.31
C ALA A 850 -60.18 53.07 -48.79
N PRO A 851 -60.18 54.16 -48.01
CA PRO A 851 -60.77 55.44 -48.43
C PRO A 851 -59.90 56.13 -49.49
N GLN A 852 -60.57 56.86 -50.38
CA GLN A 852 -59.99 57.67 -51.44
C GLN A 852 -58.89 58.62 -50.95
N SER A 853 -57.82 58.67 -51.74
CA SER A 853 -56.72 59.63 -51.80
C SER A 853 -57.04 61.07 -51.38
N LYS A 854 -56.12 61.66 -50.59
CA LYS A 854 -55.76 63.08 -50.61
C LYS A 854 -54.23 63.22 -50.64
N THR A 855 -53.71 63.75 -51.76
CA THR A 855 -52.55 64.69 -51.91
C THR A 855 -51.23 64.34 -51.19
N CYS A 856 -50.03 64.42 -51.78
CA CYS A 856 -49.47 65.52 -52.56
C CYS A 856 -48.16 65.11 -53.28
N VAL A 857 -47.87 65.78 -54.39
CA VAL A 857 -46.62 65.80 -55.16
C VAL A 857 -45.56 66.65 -54.43
N ILE A 858 -44.27 66.37 -54.73
CA ILE A 858 -43.02 67.20 -54.81
C ILE A 858 -41.87 66.30 -54.28
N ASN A 859 -40.80 65.94 -55.00
CA ASN A 859 -40.13 66.41 -56.22
C ASN A 859 -39.84 65.24 -57.18
#